data_AF-A0AAD9G466-F1
#
_entry.id   AF-A0AAD9G466-F1
#
_cell.length_a   1.000
_cell.length_b   1.000
_cell.length_c   1.000
_cell.angle_alpha   90.00
_cell.angle_beta   90.00
_cell.angle_gamma   90.00
#
_symmetry.space_group_name_H-M   'P 1'
#
loop_
_entity.id
_entity.type
_entity.pdbx_description
1 polymer ?
#
loop_
_entity_poly.entity_id
_entity_poly.type
_entity_poly.pdbx_seq_one_letter_code
_entity_poly.pdbx_strand_id
1 'polypeptide(L)'
;MRRRLSSHFHWLRTAAKAKVDVVAQQLLDHDDGIFGAVCANDLDAVLRFIDSDENCLALRDSVGAAPVHIAFLFGHYELGKRIVLRCRALASLTYMSSDIHEPSPYEGENILHIAIIHRQTELVQWLVQKTPQLIRAETTGEFFRPTKACYFGGTPLLFALASNQIDMALHILEAAEKLQDGPFKEDEEEAMASIFTCDAHGNNILHLAVIRDLPGVYDFALRYVMRLLSPSKDKFTPIKAGSITPEKKPGGELHEVETMVVVQKPSRTLSPTEELLPAPDDLRQGEINLVEFLKSTTDSGYEQMLRFLMQRNSDELTPLSLAAAIGQQRMFQHLFNHSSSIAWRYGPITAIHVPLFDLEQPELRPDPDFGRFQRIHDMVASLPYPLAPKGRRGYRTAIQCLCSTEKISNTIEEHHTVMQEVVSKRLEMLKMLEIQQLLNKKWKYVGKRRFLLRLAVYSVFLVLLNSTTLTPYSNYTDGSRAKAAGLGFAEVGANALAAVKFLNESNQILLSFHGYVSEGGAGRLDNICTIVTSISLFVSSTARLAHQQEVGDAFGAVALIFAWFYMFFFLLGFRTTGPFVIMILRMIANDIVRFFFVYGAVLAGFTQAIYVVHDGRVGPHALFVRMRALLVMGFTGEVNYDDNYGSGGRMNAFTQVLVLCYVVLVMIILVNLLIAMMGNTYSEVLEESEQRWVAERANIMAAIDNQCPTEWNQQARKSFAIPLQNRSGEEMLYHEMEVTKLEEWMHGSE
;
A
#
# COMPACT_ATOMS: atom_id res chain seq x y z
N MET A 1 -16.18 -32.70 -46.32
CA MET A 1 -17.57 -32.29 -45.99
C MET A 1 -17.91 -32.77 -44.57
N ARG A 2 -17.45 -32.06 -43.53
CA ARG A 2 -17.78 -32.35 -42.11
C ARG A 2 -17.69 -31.03 -41.31
N ARG A 3 -18.82 -30.51 -40.84
CA ARG A 3 -18.98 -29.50 -39.79
C ARG A 3 -20.04 -30.05 -38.83
N ARG A 4 -19.67 -30.34 -37.58
CA ARG A 4 -19.83 -29.50 -36.37
C ARG A 4 -21.29 -29.34 -35.94
N LEU A 5 -21.70 -30.12 -34.95
CA LEU A 5 -22.77 -29.83 -33.99
C LEU A 5 -22.40 -30.50 -32.65
N SER A 6 -21.69 -29.75 -31.79
CA SER A 6 -21.45 -30.13 -30.40
C SER A 6 -21.27 -28.85 -29.56
N SER A 7 -22.35 -28.26 -29.05
CA SER A 7 -22.22 -27.10 -28.16
C SER A 7 -23.46 -26.78 -27.30
N HIS A 8 -24.13 -27.78 -26.71
CA HIS A 8 -25.22 -27.49 -25.75
C HIS A 8 -25.16 -28.22 -24.40
N PHE A 9 -24.17 -29.07 -24.14
CA PHE A 9 -24.07 -29.82 -22.88
C PHE A 9 -22.91 -29.43 -21.95
N HIS A 10 -22.15 -28.36 -22.26
CA HIS A 10 -21.09 -27.90 -21.38
C HIS A 10 -21.61 -27.14 -20.14
N TRP A 11 -22.78 -26.51 -20.24
CA TRP A 11 -23.38 -25.72 -19.16
C TRP A 11 -23.94 -26.58 -18.02
N LEU A 12 -24.42 -27.79 -18.32
CA LEU A 12 -24.87 -28.76 -17.31
C LEU A 12 -23.71 -29.40 -16.54
N ARG A 13 -22.49 -29.41 -17.10
CA ARG A 13 -21.30 -29.92 -16.40
C ARG A 13 -20.66 -28.88 -15.48
N THR A 14 -20.85 -27.60 -15.77
CA THR A 14 -20.44 -26.48 -14.90
C THR A 14 -21.40 -26.21 -13.74
N ALA A 15 -22.67 -26.62 -13.84
CA ALA A 15 -23.66 -26.48 -12.77
C ALA A 15 -23.64 -27.63 -11.74
N ALA A 16 -22.87 -28.71 -12.00
CA ALA A 16 -22.82 -29.92 -11.18
C ALA A 16 -21.51 -30.12 -10.40
N LYS A 17 -20.53 -29.20 -10.48
CA LYS A 17 -19.46 -29.12 -9.47
C LYS A 17 -20.01 -28.34 -8.26
N ALA A 18 -20.93 -28.97 -7.53
CA ALA A 18 -21.11 -28.61 -6.13
C ALA A 18 -19.72 -28.71 -5.48
N LYS A 19 -19.29 -27.61 -4.85
CA LYS A 19 -18.05 -27.53 -4.08
C LYS A 19 -18.07 -28.74 -3.14
N VAL A 20 -17.34 -29.82 -3.48
CA VAL A 20 -17.28 -31.00 -2.64
C VAL A 20 -16.73 -30.50 -1.32
N ASP A 21 -17.44 -30.76 -0.24
CA ASP A 21 -17.02 -30.32 1.08
C ASP A 21 -15.72 -31.05 1.41
N VAL A 22 -14.60 -30.36 1.21
CA VAL A 22 -13.25 -30.90 1.36
C VAL A 22 -13.09 -31.54 2.75
N VAL A 23 -13.77 -30.99 3.76
CA VAL A 23 -13.79 -31.53 5.12
C VAL A 23 -14.52 -32.88 5.20
N ALA A 24 -15.64 -33.04 4.49
CA ALA A 24 -16.37 -34.30 4.44
C ALA A 24 -15.59 -35.38 3.68
N GLN A 25 -14.84 -35.00 2.64
CA GLN A 25 -13.98 -35.90 1.89
C GLN A 25 -12.75 -36.31 2.70
N GLN A 26 -12.16 -35.39 3.45
CA GLN A 26 -11.05 -35.66 4.36
C GLN A 26 -11.44 -36.60 5.51
N LEU A 27 -12.67 -36.49 6.03
CA LEU A 27 -13.21 -37.43 7.02
C LEU A 27 -13.32 -38.86 6.46
N LEU A 28 -13.76 -39.00 5.20
CA LEU A 28 -13.83 -40.30 4.53
C LEU A 28 -12.45 -40.91 4.27
N ASP A 29 -11.46 -40.08 3.91
CA ASP A 29 -10.08 -40.53 3.72
C ASP A 29 -9.44 -41.00 5.04
N HIS A 30 -9.88 -40.46 6.17
CA HIS A 30 -9.39 -40.83 7.51
C HIS A 30 -10.04 -42.10 8.09
N ASP A 31 -11.13 -42.59 7.52
CA ASP A 31 -11.82 -43.78 8.02
C ASP A 31 -11.18 -45.11 7.57
N ASP A 32 -10.30 -45.10 6.55
CA ASP A 32 -9.74 -46.30 5.93
C ASP A 32 -8.19 -46.37 5.94
N GLY A 33 -7.65 -47.60 6.05
CA GLY A 33 -6.23 -47.90 5.86
C GLY A 33 -5.28 -47.35 6.95
N ILE A 34 -4.11 -46.86 6.52
CA ILE A 34 -3.10 -46.31 7.43
C ILE A 34 -3.57 -45.02 8.12
N PHE A 35 -4.39 -44.20 7.45
CA PHE A 35 -4.89 -42.95 8.02
C PHE A 35 -5.81 -43.22 9.21
N GLY A 36 -6.71 -44.20 9.12
CA GLY A 36 -7.54 -44.63 10.24
C GLY A 36 -6.73 -45.18 11.42
N ALA A 37 -5.66 -45.95 11.16
CA ALA A 37 -4.78 -46.46 12.21
C ALA A 37 -4.00 -45.33 12.93
N VAL A 38 -3.57 -44.31 12.18
CA VAL A 38 -2.91 -43.11 12.74
C VAL A 38 -3.89 -42.27 13.55
N CYS A 39 -5.10 -42.03 13.04
CA CYS A 39 -6.16 -41.30 13.75
C CYS A 39 -6.62 -42.02 15.03
N ALA A 40 -6.59 -43.36 15.05
CA ALA A 40 -6.92 -44.17 16.22
C ALA A 40 -5.76 -44.29 17.24
N ASN A 41 -4.58 -43.73 16.94
CA ASN A 41 -3.34 -43.85 17.73
C ASN A 41 -2.88 -45.31 17.98
N ASP A 42 -3.16 -46.22 17.04
CA ASP A 42 -2.76 -47.63 17.15
C ASP A 42 -1.36 -47.85 16.57
N LEU A 43 -0.36 -47.80 17.45
CA LEU A 43 1.04 -47.99 17.08
C LEU A 43 1.31 -49.36 16.42
N ASP A 44 0.67 -50.42 16.90
CA ASP A 44 0.93 -51.79 16.41
C ASP A 44 0.33 -52.02 15.03
N ALA A 45 -0.83 -51.41 14.75
CA ALA A 45 -1.41 -51.43 13.41
C ALA A 45 -0.57 -50.61 12.42
N VAL A 46 -0.14 -49.40 12.81
CA VAL A 46 0.70 -48.53 11.97
C VAL A 46 2.03 -49.21 11.63
N LEU A 47 2.71 -49.81 12.62
CA LEU A 47 3.98 -50.52 12.38
C LEU A 47 3.79 -51.72 11.44
N ARG A 48 2.69 -52.46 11.56
CA ARG A 48 2.36 -53.56 10.63
C ARG A 48 2.15 -53.08 9.20
N PHE A 49 1.49 -51.94 9.00
CA PHE A 49 1.35 -51.35 7.67
C PHE A 49 2.70 -50.90 7.10
N ILE A 50 3.56 -50.27 7.91
CA ILE A 50 4.91 -49.85 7.49
C ILE A 50 5.77 -51.06 7.11
N ASP A 51 5.73 -52.13 7.91
CA ASP A 51 6.49 -53.36 7.62
C ASP A 51 5.96 -54.10 6.38
N SER A 52 4.70 -53.87 5.99
CA SER A 52 4.10 -54.47 4.79
C SER A 52 4.40 -53.69 3.49
N ASP A 53 4.39 -52.35 3.54
CA ASP A 53 4.71 -51.48 2.41
C ASP A 53 5.20 -50.12 2.93
N GLU A 54 6.50 -49.82 2.80
CA GLU A 54 7.06 -48.54 3.25
C GLU A 54 6.48 -47.33 2.50
N ASN A 55 5.91 -47.51 1.30
CA ASN A 55 5.29 -46.42 0.53
C ASN A 55 3.96 -45.95 1.10
N CYS A 56 3.38 -46.68 2.07
CA CYS A 56 2.15 -46.26 2.74
C CYS A 56 2.29 -44.89 3.41
N LEU A 57 3.50 -44.52 3.84
CA LEU A 57 3.81 -43.22 4.44
C LEU A 57 3.89 -42.08 3.41
N ALA A 58 3.98 -42.41 2.11
CA ALA A 58 3.97 -41.45 1.02
C ALA A 58 2.55 -41.19 0.47
N LEU A 59 1.51 -41.87 1.01
CA LEU A 59 0.12 -41.60 0.66
C LEU A 59 -0.28 -40.16 1.04
N ARG A 60 -1.28 -39.64 0.34
CA ARG A 60 -1.80 -38.28 0.50
C ARG A 60 -3.32 -38.33 0.66
N ASP A 61 -3.84 -37.57 1.62
CA ASP A 61 -5.29 -37.34 1.73
C ASP A 61 -5.78 -36.35 0.64
N SER A 62 -7.08 -36.08 0.60
CA SER A 62 -7.70 -35.09 -0.30
C SER A 62 -7.15 -33.66 -0.18
N VAL A 63 -6.46 -33.33 0.91
CA VAL A 63 -5.83 -32.02 1.16
C VAL A 63 -4.32 -32.08 0.92
N GLY A 64 -3.74 -33.25 0.66
CA GLY A 64 -2.31 -33.43 0.44
C GLY A 64 -1.50 -33.70 1.71
N ALA A 65 -2.13 -34.03 2.84
CA ALA A 65 -1.48 -34.45 4.08
C ALA A 65 -0.96 -35.89 3.99
N ALA A 66 0.15 -36.17 4.67
CA ALA A 66 0.74 -37.51 4.77
C ALA A 66 0.39 -38.14 6.12
N PRO A 67 0.46 -39.46 6.31
CA PRO A 67 0.18 -40.09 7.60
C PRO A 67 1.00 -39.50 8.76
N VAL A 68 2.25 -39.08 8.50
CA VAL A 68 3.07 -38.38 9.50
C VAL A 68 2.51 -37.00 9.85
N HIS A 69 1.98 -36.24 8.88
CA HIS A 69 1.34 -34.95 9.14
C HIS A 69 0.11 -35.12 10.04
N ILE A 70 -0.73 -36.12 9.73
CA ILE A 70 -1.92 -36.46 10.50
C ILE A 70 -1.55 -36.85 11.95
N ALA A 71 -0.52 -37.67 12.16
CA ALA A 71 -0.07 -38.04 13.50
C ALA A 71 0.27 -36.82 14.38
N PHE A 72 0.98 -35.84 13.80
CA PHE A 72 1.35 -34.61 14.51
C PHE A 72 0.16 -33.64 14.66
N LEU A 73 -0.74 -33.58 13.68
CA LEU A 73 -1.95 -32.76 13.69
C LEU A 73 -2.94 -33.19 14.78
N PHE A 74 -3.13 -34.49 14.98
CA PHE A 74 -4.00 -35.03 16.03
C PHE A 74 -3.32 -35.10 17.43
N GLY A 75 -2.06 -34.70 17.53
CA GLY A 75 -1.33 -34.68 18.80
C GLY A 75 -0.77 -36.04 19.25
N HIS A 76 -0.72 -37.04 18.37
CA HIS A 76 -0.12 -38.35 18.63
C HIS A 76 1.41 -38.30 18.48
N TYR A 77 2.07 -37.47 19.30
CA TYR A 77 3.49 -37.15 19.13
C TYR A 77 4.42 -38.36 19.28
N GLU A 78 4.13 -39.29 20.19
CA GLU A 78 4.97 -40.50 20.36
C GLU A 78 4.88 -41.45 19.16
N LEU A 79 3.68 -41.60 18.60
CA LEU A 79 3.47 -42.33 17.34
C LEU A 79 4.23 -41.63 16.19
N GLY A 80 4.10 -40.31 16.07
CA GLY A 80 4.82 -39.50 15.09
C GLY A 80 6.34 -39.63 15.21
N LYS A 81 6.90 -39.55 16.43
CA LYS A 81 8.34 -39.74 16.69
C LYS A 81 8.81 -41.13 16.26
N ARG A 82 8.03 -42.19 16.51
CA ARG A 82 8.33 -43.56 16.07
C ARG A 82 8.37 -43.68 14.55
N ILE A 83 7.42 -43.06 13.85
CA ILE A 83 7.38 -43.02 12.37
C ILE A 83 8.62 -42.30 11.82
N VAL A 84 8.96 -41.13 12.35
CA VAL A 84 10.13 -40.33 11.94
C VAL A 84 11.44 -41.09 12.16
N LEU A 85 11.57 -41.83 13.27
CA LEU A 85 12.76 -42.64 13.54
C LEU A 85 12.92 -43.82 12.57
N ARG A 86 11.81 -44.38 12.06
CA ARG A 86 11.83 -45.50 11.12
C ARG A 86 12.20 -45.06 9.71
N CYS A 87 11.63 -43.96 9.23
CA CYS A 87 11.81 -43.47 7.86
C CYS A 87 12.16 -41.97 7.85
N ARG A 88 13.43 -41.62 8.10
CA ARG A 88 13.89 -40.22 8.18
C ARG A 88 13.70 -39.43 6.88
N ALA A 89 13.86 -40.08 5.72
CA ALA A 89 13.71 -39.43 4.42
C ALA A 89 12.27 -38.99 4.12
N LEU A 90 11.27 -39.66 4.71
CA LEU A 90 9.84 -39.32 4.56
C LEU A 90 9.35 -38.35 5.64
N ALA A 91 10.19 -38.01 6.62
CA ALA A 91 9.86 -37.02 7.64
C ALA A 91 9.89 -35.59 7.09
N SER A 92 10.65 -35.32 6.03
CA SER A 92 10.75 -34.02 5.36
C SER A 92 9.67 -33.74 4.32
N LEU A 93 8.66 -34.62 4.22
CA LEU A 93 7.52 -34.40 3.34
C LEU A 93 6.78 -33.11 3.71
N THR A 94 6.23 -32.46 2.70
CA THR A 94 5.34 -31.31 2.83
C THR A 94 3.94 -31.66 2.32
N TYR A 95 2.97 -30.85 2.69
CA TYR A 95 1.63 -30.89 2.10
C TYR A 95 1.74 -30.60 0.60
N MET A 96 1.25 -31.52 -0.22
CA MET A 96 1.27 -31.40 -1.68
C MET A 96 0.03 -32.10 -2.27
N SER A 97 -0.64 -31.44 -3.21
CA SER A 97 -1.75 -32.05 -3.95
C SER A 97 -1.25 -33.02 -5.01
N SER A 98 -2.03 -34.07 -5.28
CA SER A 98 -1.75 -35.00 -6.39
C SER A 98 -2.13 -34.39 -7.75
N ASP A 99 -3.05 -33.41 -7.77
CA ASP A 99 -3.56 -32.76 -8.98
C ASP A 99 -2.93 -31.36 -9.17
N ILE A 100 -2.18 -31.19 -10.26
CA ILE A 100 -1.50 -29.93 -10.63
C ILE A 100 -2.49 -28.76 -10.83
N HIS A 101 -3.75 -29.06 -11.16
CA HIS A 101 -4.78 -28.05 -11.42
C HIS A 101 -5.57 -27.61 -10.18
N GLU A 102 -5.47 -28.34 -9.07
CA GLU A 102 -6.12 -28.03 -7.79
C GLU A 102 -5.06 -28.17 -6.67
N PRO A 103 -4.16 -27.19 -6.51
CA PRO A 103 -3.13 -27.21 -5.48
C PRO A 103 -3.74 -27.21 -4.08
N SER A 104 -3.00 -27.76 -3.12
CA SER A 104 -3.46 -27.82 -1.73
C SER A 104 -3.53 -26.40 -1.15
N PRO A 105 -4.57 -26.04 -0.38
CA PRO A 105 -4.59 -24.77 0.34
C PRO A 105 -3.44 -24.66 1.35
N TYR A 106 -2.91 -25.78 1.85
CA TYR A 106 -1.81 -25.85 2.83
C TYR A 106 -0.46 -26.24 2.21
N GLU A 107 -0.31 -26.10 0.91
CA GLU A 107 0.90 -26.51 0.19
C GLU A 107 2.19 -25.97 0.84
N GLY A 108 3.17 -26.86 0.98
CA GLY A 108 4.47 -26.55 1.61
C GLY A 108 4.50 -26.66 3.14
N GLU A 109 3.36 -26.85 3.83
CA GLU A 109 3.34 -27.08 5.28
C GLU A 109 4.05 -28.39 5.64
N ASN A 110 4.78 -28.40 6.76
CA ASN A 110 5.52 -29.57 7.24
C ASN A 110 5.24 -29.84 8.72
N ILE A 111 5.72 -30.97 9.25
CA ILE A 111 5.53 -31.34 10.66
C ILE A 111 6.14 -30.34 11.67
N LEU A 112 7.13 -29.55 11.26
CA LEU A 112 7.74 -28.53 12.10
C LEU A 112 6.80 -27.31 12.23
N HIS A 113 6.15 -26.89 11.15
CA HIS A 113 5.09 -25.87 11.17
C HIS A 113 3.96 -26.27 12.13
N ILE A 114 3.47 -27.51 12.03
CA ILE A 114 2.42 -28.05 12.92
C ILE A 114 2.88 -28.03 14.39
N ALA A 115 4.11 -28.44 14.67
CA ALA A 115 4.67 -28.41 16.03
C ALA A 115 4.76 -27.00 16.62
N ILE A 116 5.11 -26.00 15.78
CA ILE A 116 5.13 -24.58 16.15
C ILE A 116 3.69 -24.09 16.43
N ILE A 117 2.71 -24.44 15.60
CA ILE A 117 1.30 -24.06 15.82
C ILE A 117 0.78 -24.63 17.14
N HIS A 118 1.10 -25.89 17.43
CA HIS A 118 0.73 -26.56 18.69
C HIS A 118 1.51 -26.08 19.92
N ARG A 119 2.48 -25.18 19.72
CA ARG A 119 3.33 -24.61 20.78
C ARG A 119 4.10 -25.64 21.59
N GLN A 120 4.58 -26.71 20.94
CA GLN A 120 5.29 -27.82 21.59
C GLN A 120 6.82 -27.63 21.49
N THR A 121 7.40 -26.90 22.44
CA THR A 121 8.83 -26.50 22.39
C THR A 121 9.78 -27.70 22.40
N GLU A 122 9.51 -28.69 23.26
CA GLU A 122 10.30 -29.92 23.35
C GLU A 122 10.26 -30.74 22.05
N LEU A 123 9.10 -30.75 21.38
CA LEU A 123 8.93 -31.44 20.11
C LEU A 123 9.69 -30.74 18.99
N VAL A 124 9.64 -29.41 18.93
CA VAL A 124 10.42 -28.59 17.99
C VAL A 124 11.90 -28.87 18.19
N GLN A 125 12.41 -28.84 19.42
CA GLN A 125 13.80 -29.13 19.74
C GLN A 125 14.20 -30.54 19.28
N TRP A 126 13.36 -31.55 19.51
CA TRP A 126 13.60 -32.92 19.08
C TRP A 126 13.62 -33.07 17.55
N LEU A 127 12.62 -32.49 16.85
CA LEU A 127 12.50 -32.54 15.39
C LEU A 127 13.69 -31.88 14.71
N VAL A 128 14.09 -30.71 15.21
CA VAL A 128 15.20 -29.95 14.67
C VAL A 128 16.54 -30.68 14.87
N GLN A 129 16.72 -31.38 16.00
CA GLN A 129 17.91 -32.21 16.24
C GLN A 129 17.97 -33.48 15.39
N LYS A 130 16.83 -34.14 15.13
CA LYS A 130 16.78 -35.43 14.41
C LYS A 130 16.66 -35.29 12.91
N THR A 131 15.97 -34.25 12.44
CA THR A 131 15.60 -34.01 11.04
C THR A 131 15.82 -32.54 10.70
N PRO A 132 17.07 -32.10 10.55
CA PRO A 132 17.43 -30.70 10.33
C PRO A 132 16.92 -30.13 9.00
N GLN A 133 16.65 -30.98 8.01
CA GLN A 133 16.14 -30.59 6.69
C GLN A 133 14.77 -29.91 6.76
N LEU A 134 13.98 -30.15 7.83
CA LEU A 134 12.67 -29.54 8.04
C LEU A 134 12.71 -28.01 8.09
N ILE A 135 13.84 -27.42 8.46
CA ILE A 135 13.98 -25.98 8.60
C ILE A 135 13.87 -25.26 7.24
N ARG A 136 14.08 -25.96 6.12
CA ARG A 136 14.14 -25.39 4.77
C ARG A 136 12.79 -25.27 4.06
N ALA A 137 11.78 -26.01 4.51
CA ALA A 137 10.49 -26.03 3.81
C ALA A 137 9.81 -24.65 3.88
N GLU A 138 9.18 -24.24 2.79
CA GLU A 138 8.42 -22.98 2.74
C GLU A 138 6.94 -23.27 2.45
N THR A 139 6.07 -22.64 3.23
CA THR A 139 4.61 -22.67 3.02
C THR A 139 4.22 -21.73 1.87
N THR A 140 3.73 -22.30 0.76
CA THR A 140 3.37 -21.57 -0.48
C THR A 140 1.88 -21.64 -0.82
N GLY A 141 1.11 -22.45 -0.07
CA GLY A 141 -0.32 -22.65 -0.27
C GLY A 141 -1.17 -21.39 -0.19
N GLU A 142 -2.38 -21.44 -0.76
CA GLU A 142 -3.31 -20.30 -0.81
C GLU A 142 -3.68 -19.77 0.59
N PHE A 143 -3.71 -20.64 1.60
CA PHE A 143 -4.00 -20.29 2.99
C PHE A 143 -2.95 -19.36 3.61
N PHE A 144 -1.70 -19.47 3.15
CA PHE A 144 -0.55 -18.73 3.69
C PHE A 144 -0.22 -17.46 2.89
N ARG A 145 -1.08 -17.05 1.95
CA ARG A 145 -0.85 -15.83 1.15
C ARG A 145 -0.84 -14.55 2.02
N PRO A 146 -0.10 -13.50 1.60
CA PRO A 146 -0.01 -12.24 2.35
C PRO A 146 -1.33 -11.54 2.68
N THR A 147 -2.38 -11.78 1.88
CA THR A 147 -3.71 -11.23 2.12
C THR A 147 -4.50 -11.96 3.21
N LYS A 148 -4.04 -13.14 3.64
CA LYS A 148 -4.72 -13.99 4.62
C LYS A 148 -4.16 -13.77 6.02
N ALA A 149 -5.01 -14.00 7.02
CA ALA A 149 -4.64 -13.84 8.43
C ALA A 149 -3.49 -14.76 8.89
N CYS A 150 -3.28 -15.88 8.18
CA CYS A 150 -2.28 -16.89 8.48
C CYS A 150 -0.97 -16.70 7.69
N TYR A 151 -0.66 -15.47 7.29
CA TYR A 151 0.62 -15.16 6.69
C TYR A 151 1.72 -15.01 7.76
N PHE A 152 2.70 -15.91 7.73
CA PHE A 152 3.80 -15.98 8.71
C PHE A 152 5.19 -16.11 8.08
N GLY A 153 5.36 -15.75 6.80
CA GLY A 153 6.67 -15.68 6.15
C GLY A 153 7.23 -17.01 5.64
N GLY A 154 6.39 -18.01 5.39
CA GLY A 154 6.78 -19.19 4.62
C GLY A 154 7.57 -20.24 5.42
N THR A 155 8.74 -19.87 5.93
CA THR A 155 9.71 -20.77 6.57
C THR A 155 9.43 -21.00 8.06
N PRO A 156 9.80 -22.15 8.65
CA PRO A 156 9.55 -22.45 10.07
C PRO A 156 10.14 -21.42 11.04
N LEU A 157 11.30 -20.84 10.71
CA LEU A 157 11.93 -19.80 11.52
C LEU A 157 11.07 -18.53 11.55
N LEU A 158 10.70 -18.03 10.37
CA LEU A 158 9.84 -16.85 10.25
C LEU A 158 8.46 -17.13 10.85
N PHE A 159 7.96 -18.36 10.70
CA PHE A 159 6.69 -18.81 11.25
C PHE A 159 6.66 -18.79 12.79
N ALA A 160 7.72 -19.30 13.45
CA ALA A 160 7.87 -19.26 14.90
C ALA A 160 7.96 -17.81 15.42
N LEU A 161 8.74 -16.96 14.75
CA LEU A 161 8.92 -15.57 15.16
C LEU A 161 7.63 -14.73 14.93
N ALA A 162 6.99 -14.86 13.77
CA ALA A 162 5.75 -14.15 13.43
C ALA A 162 4.53 -14.64 14.25
N SER A 163 4.60 -15.83 14.86
CA SER A 163 3.64 -16.32 15.85
C SER A 163 4.01 -15.94 17.30
N ASN A 164 5.02 -15.11 17.50
CA ASN A 164 5.52 -14.64 18.80
C ASN A 164 6.06 -15.78 19.70
N GLN A 165 6.73 -16.78 19.12
CA GLN A 165 7.28 -17.95 19.81
C GLN A 165 8.81 -17.94 19.77
N ILE A 166 9.40 -17.00 20.50
CA ILE A 166 10.85 -16.71 20.47
C ILE A 166 11.70 -17.91 20.91
N ASP A 167 11.27 -18.70 21.89
CA ASP A 167 12.02 -19.88 22.38
C ASP A 167 12.20 -20.95 21.29
N MET A 168 11.15 -21.20 20.52
CA MET A 168 11.21 -22.16 19.42
C MET A 168 12.10 -21.65 18.30
N ALA A 169 12.03 -20.35 18.00
CA ALA A 169 12.90 -19.73 17.02
C ALA A 169 14.39 -19.81 17.41
N LEU A 170 14.72 -19.63 18.70
CA LEU A 170 16.08 -19.82 19.20
C LEU A 170 16.58 -21.25 18.99
N HIS A 171 15.77 -22.26 19.30
CA HIS A 171 16.15 -23.65 19.04
C HIS A 171 16.37 -23.95 17.55
N ILE A 172 15.58 -23.33 16.66
CA ILE A 172 15.74 -23.46 15.20
C ILE A 172 17.04 -22.79 14.75
N LEU A 173 17.34 -21.59 15.25
CA LEU A 173 18.58 -20.85 14.93
C LEU A 173 19.84 -21.59 15.42
N GLU A 174 19.84 -22.07 16.67
CA GLU A 174 20.96 -22.84 17.23
C GLU A 174 21.26 -24.11 16.43
N ALA A 175 20.23 -24.76 15.89
CA ALA A 175 20.41 -25.94 15.07
C ALA A 175 20.88 -25.61 13.66
N ALA A 176 20.37 -24.52 13.06
CA ALA A 176 20.86 -24.03 11.79
C ALA A 176 22.35 -23.67 11.83
N GLU A 177 22.83 -23.08 12.92
CA GLU A 177 24.25 -22.80 13.16
C GLU A 177 25.07 -24.11 13.27
N LYS A 178 24.60 -25.11 14.03
CA LYS A 178 25.28 -26.41 14.15
C LYS A 178 25.41 -27.17 12.83
N LEU A 179 24.49 -26.96 11.90
CA LEU A 179 24.53 -27.57 10.56
C LEU A 179 25.54 -26.89 9.63
N GLN A 180 25.76 -25.57 9.79
CA GLN A 180 26.77 -24.85 9.02
C GLN A 180 28.20 -25.31 9.37
N ASP A 181 28.44 -25.72 10.62
CA ASP A 181 29.75 -26.21 11.11
C ASP A 181 29.95 -27.74 10.98
N GLY A 182 28.96 -28.48 10.47
CA GLY A 182 28.97 -29.94 10.39
C GLY A 182 29.69 -30.54 9.17
N PRO A 183 30.02 -31.85 9.17
CA PRO A 183 30.76 -32.53 8.09
C PRO A 183 29.94 -32.77 6.81
N PHE A 184 28.65 -32.42 6.80
CA PHE A 184 27.74 -32.55 5.65
C PHE A 184 27.62 -31.20 4.92
N LYS A 185 28.70 -30.76 4.31
CA LYS A 185 28.63 -29.80 3.18
C LYS A 185 28.23 -30.60 1.94
N GLU A 186 26.95 -30.93 1.81
CA GLU A 186 26.43 -31.40 0.52
C GLU A 186 26.17 -30.18 -0.36
N ASP A 187 26.57 -30.29 -1.63
CA ASP A 187 26.79 -29.27 -2.66
C ASP A 187 25.54 -28.50 -3.15
N GLU A 188 24.60 -28.12 -2.28
CA GLU A 188 23.40 -27.38 -2.68
C GLU A 188 23.51 -25.87 -2.36
N GLU A 189 23.33 -25.04 -3.40
CA GLU A 189 23.44 -23.58 -3.42
C GLU A 189 22.38 -22.83 -2.57
N GLU A 190 21.55 -23.54 -1.79
CA GLU A 190 20.45 -22.96 -1.01
C GLU A 190 20.90 -22.56 0.40
N ALA A 191 20.84 -21.26 0.68
CA ALA A 191 21.26 -20.68 1.95
C ALA A 191 20.46 -21.26 3.13
N MET A 192 21.17 -21.78 4.15
CA MET A 192 20.57 -22.25 5.40
C MET A 192 19.78 -21.15 6.12
N ALA A 193 18.75 -21.56 6.88
CA ALA A 193 17.94 -20.63 7.65
C ALA A 193 18.81 -19.78 8.59
N SER A 194 18.66 -18.47 8.44
CA SER A 194 19.40 -17.45 9.15
C SER A 194 18.43 -16.35 9.54
N ILE A 195 18.74 -15.54 10.54
CA ILE A 195 17.92 -14.38 10.89
C ILE A 195 17.76 -13.38 9.71
N PHE A 196 18.66 -13.44 8.73
CA PHE A 196 18.63 -12.64 7.50
C PHE A 196 17.77 -13.24 6.37
N THR A 197 17.14 -14.40 6.56
CA THR A 197 16.29 -15.00 5.52
C THR A 197 15.07 -14.13 5.23
N CYS A 198 14.68 -14.14 3.96
CA CYS A 198 13.45 -13.56 3.47
C CYS A 198 12.53 -14.68 2.97
N ASP A 199 11.24 -14.41 2.95
CA ASP A 199 10.26 -15.30 2.31
C ASP A 199 10.21 -15.08 0.78
N ALA A 200 9.33 -15.84 0.11
CA ALA A 200 9.07 -15.72 -1.33
C ALA A 200 8.63 -14.31 -1.79
N HIS A 201 8.17 -13.46 -0.87
CA HIS A 201 7.77 -12.08 -1.13
C HIS A 201 8.88 -11.06 -0.77
N GLY A 202 10.07 -11.52 -0.39
CA GLY A 202 11.18 -10.67 0.03
C GLY A 202 10.98 -10.02 1.40
N ASN A 203 10.00 -10.47 2.19
CA ASN A 203 9.77 -10.00 3.55
C ASN A 203 10.72 -10.73 4.52
N ASN A 204 11.59 -9.97 5.17
CA ASN A 204 12.36 -10.45 6.32
C ASN A 204 11.52 -10.43 7.60
N ILE A 205 12.11 -10.85 8.72
CA ILE A 205 11.41 -10.85 10.02
C ILE A 205 10.92 -9.47 10.46
N LEU A 206 11.62 -8.39 10.12
CA LEU A 206 11.21 -7.03 10.50
C LEU A 206 9.91 -6.64 9.79
N HIS A 207 9.73 -7.03 8.52
CA HIS A 207 8.47 -6.83 7.79
C HIS A 207 7.33 -7.63 8.44
N LEU A 208 7.57 -8.90 8.78
CA LEU A 208 6.55 -9.74 9.43
C LEU A 208 6.16 -9.23 10.81
N ALA A 209 7.13 -8.73 11.59
CA ALA A 209 6.86 -8.08 12.87
C ALA A 209 5.96 -6.84 12.70
N VAL A 210 6.13 -6.07 11.62
CA VAL A 210 5.26 -4.94 11.28
C VAL A 210 3.85 -5.41 10.89
N ILE A 211 3.74 -6.42 10.01
CA ILE A 211 2.45 -6.96 9.56
C ILE A 211 1.63 -7.51 10.73
N ARG A 212 2.30 -8.10 11.73
CA ARG A 212 1.68 -8.75 12.88
C ARG A 212 1.56 -7.88 14.14
N ASP A 213 2.02 -6.62 14.10
CA ASP A 213 2.08 -5.72 15.25
C ASP A 213 2.88 -6.27 16.46
N LEU A 214 4.06 -6.83 16.20
CA LEU A 214 4.90 -7.49 17.21
C LEU A 214 6.18 -6.70 17.51
N PRO A 215 6.14 -5.63 18.33
CA PRO A 215 7.33 -4.84 18.67
C PRO A 215 8.36 -5.66 19.45
N GLY A 216 7.94 -6.60 20.30
CA GLY A 216 8.86 -7.47 21.04
C GLY A 216 9.68 -8.41 20.15
N VAL A 217 9.10 -8.87 19.03
CA VAL A 217 9.82 -9.71 18.06
C VAL A 217 10.80 -8.87 17.24
N TYR A 218 10.41 -7.63 16.90
CA TYR A 218 11.30 -6.65 16.26
C TYR A 218 12.53 -6.38 17.14
N ASP A 219 12.32 -6.11 18.43
CA ASP A 219 13.38 -5.88 19.41
C ASP A 219 14.30 -7.08 19.57
N PHE A 220 13.72 -8.28 19.67
CA PHE A 220 14.47 -9.52 19.70
C PHE A 220 15.36 -9.69 18.46
N ALA A 221 14.81 -9.49 17.27
CA ALA A 221 15.56 -9.63 16.02
C ALA A 221 16.75 -8.65 15.96
N LEU A 222 16.56 -7.40 16.38
CA LEU A 222 17.65 -6.42 16.47
C LEU A 222 18.72 -6.86 17.46
N ARG A 223 18.34 -7.24 18.68
CA ARG A 223 19.31 -7.70 19.71
C ARG A 223 20.09 -8.93 19.25
N TYR A 224 19.43 -9.88 18.60
CA TYR A 224 20.07 -11.08 18.07
C TYR A 224 21.13 -10.72 17.01
N VAL A 225 20.76 -9.88 16.04
CA VAL A 225 21.68 -9.44 14.98
C VAL A 225 22.83 -8.59 15.55
N MET A 226 22.56 -7.68 16.49
CA MET A 226 23.60 -6.89 17.16
C MET A 226 24.62 -7.80 17.84
N ARG A 227 24.17 -8.82 18.57
CA ARG A 227 25.05 -9.80 19.23
C ARG A 227 25.85 -10.62 18.23
N LEU A 228 25.25 -11.04 17.12
CA LEU A 228 25.93 -11.81 16.07
C LEU A 228 27.07 -11.02 15.41
N LEU A 229 26.86 -9.71 15.25
CA LEU A 229 27.78 -8.80 14.58
C LEU A 229 28.76 -8.09 15.53
N SER A 230 28.62 -8.26 16.85
CA SER A 230 29.56 -7.69 17.83
C SER A 230 30.95 -8.34 17.75
N PRO A 231 32.04 -7.55 17.86
CA PRO A 231 33.40 -8.06 17.78
C PRO A 231 33.79 -8.94 18.99
N SER A 232 33.91 -10.24 18.73
CA SER A 232 34.50 -11.41 19.43
C SER A 232 34.81 -11.47 20.95
N LYS A 233 34.58 -10.45 21.79
CA LYS A 233 34.81 -10.56 23.25
C LYS A 233 33.66 -11.17 24.05
N ASP A 234 32.46 -11.29 23.46
CA ASP A 234 31.28 -11.90 24.09
C ASP A 234 30.76 -13.16 23.36
N LYS A 235 31.65 -13.88 22.67
CA LYS A 235 31.33 -15.26 22.24
C LYS A 235 31.71 -16.20 23.38
N PHE A 236 30.70 -16.62 24.13
CA PHE A 236 30.73 -17.68 25.16
C PHE A 236 31.78 -17.50 26.28
N THR A 237 31.43 -16.75 27.34
CA THR A 237 32.00 -17.02 28.67
C THR A 237 30.88 -17.37 29.65
N PRO A 238 30.86 -18.58 30.25
CA PRO A 238 29.97 -18.89 31.36
C PRO A 238 30.58 -18.28 32.62
N ILE A 239 30.08 -17.12 33.06
CA ILE A 239 30.53 -16.49 34.30
C ILE A 239 29.79 -17.15 35.47
N LYS A 240 30.59 -17.73 36.37
CA LYS A 240 30.17 -18.40 37.61
C LYS A 240 29.26 -17.52 38.47
N ALA A 241 28.21 -18.14 38.98
CA ALA A 241 27.27 -17.59 39.95
C ALA A 241 27.99 -16.91 41.13
N GLY A 242 27.71 -15.61 41.31
CA GLY A 242 27.92 -14.87 42.54
C GLY A 242 26.56 -14.66 43.21
N SER A 243 26.47 -15.11 44.45
CA SER A 243 25.30 -15.07 45.34
C SER A 243 24.64 -13.70 45.46
N ILE A 244 23.32 -13.61 45.21
CA ILE A 244 22.48 -12.51 45.74
C ILE A 244 21.14 -13.10 46.23
N THR A 245 20.83 -12.82 47.48
CA THR A 245 19.64 -13.16 48.28
C THR A 245 18.35 -12.56 47.71
N PRO A 246 17.17 -13.17 47.95
CA PRO A 246 15.92 -12.72 47.35
C PRO A 246 15.28 -11.58 48.15
N GLU A 247 15.08 -10.43 47.52
CA GLU A 247 14.18 -9.38 48.01
C GLU A 247 12.80 -9.50 47.33
N LYS A 248 11.75 -9.52 48.16
CA LYS A 248 10.34 -9.55 47.79
C LYS A 248 9.91 -8.22 47.16
N LYS A 249 9.04 -8.28 46.14
CA LYS A 249 8.05 -7.23 45.87
C LYS A 249 6.62 -7.80 45.73
N PRO A 250 5.58 -6.98 46.05
CA PRO A 250 4.21 -7.42 46.27
C PRO A 250 3.35 -7.35 45.00
N GLY A 251 2.19 -8.00 45.05
CA GLY A 251 1.32 -8.24 43.90
C GLY A 251 0.21 -7.22 43.62
N GLY A 252 -0.65 -7.62 42.68
CA GLY A 252 -1.85 -6.94 42.16
C GLY A 252 -1.60 -6.40 40.74
N GLU A 253 -2.43 -6.56 39.71
CA GLU A 253 -3.74 -7.20 39.48
C GLU A 253 -3.78 -7.59 37.98
N LEU A 254 -4.33 -8.77 37.64
CA LEU A 254 -4.58 -9.19 36.25
C LEU A 254 -5.98 -8.73 35.83
N HIS A 255 -6.09 -8.09 34.66
CA HIS A 255 -7.34 -8.04 33.89
C HIS A 255 -7.30 -9.12 32.79
N GLU A 256 -8.31 -9.99 32.85
CA GLU A 256 -8.61 -11.07 31.91
C GLU A 256 -9.16 -10.54 30.58
N VAL A 257 -8.74 -11.15 29.47
CA VAL A 257 -9.57 -11.29 28.27
C VAL A 257 -9.40 -12.73 27.76
N GLU A 258 -10.55 -13.35 27.50
CA GLU A 258 -10.85 -14.78 27.43
C GLU A 258 -10.20 -15.55 26.27
N THR A 259 -9.87 -16.81 26.57
CA THR A 259 -9.58 -17.89 25.61
C THR A 259 -10.64 -18.98 25.79
N MET A 260 -11.31 -19.38 24.70
CA MET A 260 -11.95 -20.69 24.53
C MET A 260 -11.00 -21.48 23.61
N VAL A 261 -10.63 -22.75 23.80
CA VAL A 261 -11.40 -23.94 24.14
C VAL A 261 -10.53 -24.93 24.94
N VAL A 262 -11.22 -25.66 25.82
CA VAL A 262 -10.78 -26.63 26.82
C VAL A 262 -10.39 -27.98 26.22
N VAL A 263 -9.22 -28.53 26.57
CA VAL A 263 -9.02 -29.99 26.75
C VAL A 263 -8.07 -30.25 27.93
N GLN A 264 -8.41 -31.28 28.72
CA GLN A 264 -8.00 -31.59 30.09
C GLN A 264 -6.53 -32.06 30.25
N LYS A 265 -5.91 -31.66 31.38
CA LYS A 265 -4.69 -32.27 31.95
C LYS A 265 -4.99 -33.64 32.59
N PRO A 266 -4.02 -34.57 32.57
CA PRO A 266 -3.82 -35.47 33.71
C PRO A 266 -2.45 -35.26 34.39
N SER A 267 -2.44 -35.63 35.67
CA SER A 267 -1.43 -35.37 36.69
C SER A 267 -0.31 -36.42 36.78
N ARG A 268 0.93 -35.92 36.99
CA ARG A 268 2.08 -36.45 37.78
C ARG A 268 2.56 -37.90 37.59
N THR A 269 3.88 -38.04 37.33
CA THR A 269 4.90 -38.52 38.30
C THR A 269 6.32 -38.21 37.79
N LEU A 270 7.17 -37.63 38.64
CA LEU A 270 8.58 -37.30 38.39
C LEU A 270 9.50 -38.48 38.74
N SER A 271 10.58 -38.67 37.98
CA SER A 271 11.91 -39.07 38.48
C SER A 271 13.01 -38.68 37.46
N PRO A 272 14.29 -38.54 37.88
CA PRO A 272 15.14 -37.42 37.47
C PRO A 272 16.22 -37.81 36.47
N THR A 273 16.44 -37.04 35.39
CA THR A 273 17.77 -36.98 34.75
C THR A 273 17.92 -35.75 33.86
N GLU A 274 19.08 -35.11 34.01
CA GLU A 274 19.70 -34.05 33.21
C GLU A 274 19.12 -32.63 33.30
N GLU A 275 19.83 -31.81 34.09
CA GLU A 275 19.62 -30.37 34.27
C GLU A 275 19.71 -29.61 32.94
N LEU A 276 18.59 -29.00 32.56
CA LEU A 276 18.45 -27.99 31.52
C LEU A 276 19.31 -26.75 31.83
N LEU A 277 20.00 -26.22 30.82
CA LEU A 277 20.41 -24.82 30.81
C LEU A 277 19.20 -23.98 30.36
N PRO A 278 18.68 -23.04 31.17
CA PRO A 278 17.70 -22.07 30.69
C PRO A 278 18.36 -21.14 29.65
N ALA A 279 17.57 -20.69 28.67
CA ALA A 279 17.98 -19.67 27.71
C ALA A 279 18.43 -18.39 28.44
N PRO A 280 19.36 -17.58 27.89
CA PRO A 280 19.78 -16.34 28.54
C PRO A 280 18.63 -15.33 28.51
N ASP A 281 18.12 -14.94 29.67
CA ASP A 281 17.09 -13.89 29.85
C ASP A 281 17.49 -12.53 29.21
N ASP A 282 18.78 -12.33 28.93
CA ASP A 282 19.36 -11.10 28.35
C ASP A 282 18.86 -10.77 26.92
N LEU A 283 18.39 -11.74 26.13
CA LEU A 283 17.85 -11.45 24.79
C LEU A 283 16.43 -10.87 24.83
N ARG A 284 15.72 -11.04 25.94
CA ARG A 284 14.33 -10.60 26.11
C ARG A 284 14.22 -9.23 26.78
N GLN A 285 15.21 -8.84 27.58
CA GLN A 285 15.19 -7.60 28.36
C GLN A 285 16.48 -6.78 28.15
N GLY A 286 16.35 -5.47 27.92
CA GLY A 286 17.48 -4.55 27.78
C GLY A 286 17.21 -3.36 26.84
N GLU A 287 17.81 -2.20 27.11
CA GLU A 287 17.72 -1.03 26.23
C GLU A 287 18.46 -1.30 24.90
N ILE A 288 17.78 -1.07 23.77
CA ILE A 288 18.39 -1.21 22.44
C ILE A 288 18.92 0.14 22.02
N ASN A 289 20.24 0.32 22.10
CA ASN A 289 20.90 1.50 21.57
C ASN A 289 21.50 1.21 20.20
N LEU A 290 20.63 1.14 19.18
CA LEU A 290 21.02 0.84 17.79
C LEU A 290 22.09 1.81 17.28
N VAL A 291 21.97 3.09 17.61
CA VAL A 291 22.88 4.15 17.17
C VAL A 291 24.28 3.96 17.77
N GLU A 292 24.37 3.60 19.05
CA GLU A 292 25.64 3.33 19.71
C GLU A 292 26.31 2.05 19.18
N PHE A 293 25.52 1.01 18.92
CA PHE A 293 26.02 -0.20 18.26
C PHE A 293 26.55 0.09 16.86
N LEU A 294 25.79 0.83 16.04
CA LEU A 294 26.22 1.24 14.71
C LEU A 294 27.48 2.12 14.75
N LYS A 295 27.78 2.79 15.87
CA LYS A 295 29.02 3.54 16.10
C LYS A 295 30.19 2.71 16.60
N SER A 296 29.98 1.53 17.18
CA SER A 296 31.04 0.67 17.75
C SER A 296 31.36 -0.58 16.94
N THR A 297 30.46 -1.04 16.07
CA THR A 297 30.62 -2.27 15.28
C THR A 297 31.70 -2.17 14.17
N THR A 298 32.09 -3.28 13.54
CA THR A 298 33.02 -3.28 12.39
C THR A 298 32.36 -2.74 11.12
N ASP A 299 33.12 -2.35 10.10
CA ASP A 299 32.56 -1.86 8.82
C ASP A 299 31.67 -2.92 8.13
N SER A 300 32.08 -4.19 8.18
CA SER A 300 31.28 -5.30 7.66
C SER A 300 29.98 -5.51 8.44
N GLY A 301 30.05 -5.42 9.78
CA GLY A 301 28.87 -5.51 10.64
C GLY A 301 27.91 -4.34 10.44
N TYR A 302 28.46 -3.14 10.19
CA TYR A 302 27.68 -1.96 9.86
C TYR A 302 26.90 -2.13 8.56
N GLU A 303 27.56 -2.56 7.48
CA GLU A 303 26.92 -2.76 6.19
C GLU A 303 25.86 -3.87 6.23
N GLN A 304 26.17 -4.98 6.92
CA GLN A 304 25.22 -6.09 7.08
C GLN A 304 23.98 -5.69 7.90
N MET A 305 24.16 -4.90 8.97
CA MET A 305 23.03 -4.36 9.74
C MET A 305 22.19 -3.39 8.92
N LEU A 306 22.81 -2.48 8.15
CA LEU A 306 22.08 -1.58 7.28
C LEU A 306 21.26 -2.33 6.22
N ARG A 307 21.85 -3.34 5.56
CA ARG A 307 21.13 -4.19 4.60
C ARG A 307 19.94 -4.88 5.24
N PHE A 308 20.07 -5.34 6.49
CA PHE A 308 18.98 -5.97 7.22
C PHE A 308 17.82 -5.00 7.54
N LEU A 309 18.14 -3.79 7.99
CA LEU A 309 17.15 -2.75 8.31
C LEU A 309 16.47 -2.18 7.06
N MET A 310 17.23 -1.96 5.99
CA MET A 310 16.79 -1.32 4.75
C MET A 310 16.42 -2.33 3.66
N GLN A 311 16.32 -3.62 3.98
CA GLN A 311 15.84 -4.64 3.06
C GLN A 311 14.47 -4.22 2.53
N ARG A 312 14.29 -4.25 1.21
CA ARG A 312 13.00 -4.01 0.56
C ARG A 312 12.36 -5.34 0.19
N ASN A 313 11.04 -5.40 0.33
CA ASN A 313 10.24 -6.54 -0.12
C ASN A 313 9.90 -6.44 -1.62
N SER A 314 9.10 -7.39 -2.14
CA SER A 314 8.62 -7.40 -3.53
C SER A 314 7.80 -6.17 -3.91
N ASP A 315 7.19 -5.51 -2.92
CA ASP A 315 6.42 -4.26 -3.10
C ASP A 315 7.34 -3.02 -3.04
N GLU A 316 8.67 -3.23 -2.97
CA GLU A 316 9.72 -2.22 -2.84
C GLU A 316 9.67 -1.40 -1.53
N LEU A 317 9.00 -1.92 -0.50
CA LEU A 317 8.84 -1.30 0.80
C LEU A 317 9.84 -1.86 1.81
N THR A 318 10.42 -0.96 2.61
CA THR A 318 11.15 -1.26 3.85
C THR A 318 10.17 -1.52 5.01
N PRO A 319 10.62 -2.02 6.18
CA PRO A 319 9.74 -2.20 7.33
C PRO A 319 9.05 -0.89 7.78
N LEU A 320 9.75 0.25 7.71
CA LEU A 320 9.18 1.56 8.09
C LEU A 320 8.11 2.03 7.08
N SER A 321 8.41 1.94 5.78
CA SER A 321 7.45 2.30 4.74
C SER A 321 6.28 1.33 4.66
N LEU A 322 6.49 0.05 4.98
CA LEU A 322 5.42 -0.96 5.13
C LEU A 322 4.50 -0.65 6.31
N ALA A 323 5.05 -0.25 7.47
CA ALA A 323 4.24 0.16 8.62
C ALA A 323 3.33 1.35 8.27
N ALA A 324 3.88 2.33 7.53
CA ALA A 324 3.11 3.43 6.96
C ALA A 324 2.08 2.97 5.91
N ALA A 325 2.42 2.02 5.05
CA ALA A 325 1.51 1.50 4.03
C ALA A 325 0.33 0.73 4.63
N ILE A 326 0.52 -0.09 5.66
CA ILE A 326 -0.57 -0.84 6.30
C ILE A 326 -1.39 0.06 7.24
N GLY A 327 -0.80 1.15 7.74
CA GLY A 327 -1.41 2.02 8.74
C GLY A 327 -1.22 1.51 10.18
N GLN A 328 -0.11 0.80 10.44
CA GLN A 328 0.19 0.20 11.73
C GLN A 328 0.88 1.23 12.65
N GLN A 329 0.10 2.10 13.29
CA GLN A 329 0.62 3.25 14.04
C GLN A 329 1.62 2.86 15.14
N ARG A 330 1.31 1.80 15.92
CA ARG A 330 2.17 1.35 17.03
C ARG A 330 3.55 0.93 16.54
N MET A 331 3.61 0.06 15.52
CA MET A 331 4.87 -0.35 14.92
C MET A 331 5.60 0.83 14.26
N PHE A 332 4.89 1.72 13.58
CA PHE A 332 5.51 2.90 12.98
C PHE A 332 6.19 3.78 14.03
N GLN A 333 5.53 4.06 15.15
CA GLN A 333 6.12 4.80 16.28
C GLN A 333 7.31 4.06 16.88
N HIS A 334 7.20 2.74 17.05
CA HIS A 334 8.27 1.89 17.57
C HIS A 334 9.52 1.95 16.69
N LEU A 335 9.37 1.74 15.37
CA LEU A 335 10.46 1.82 14.40
C LEU A 335 11.05 3.24 14.34
N PHE A 336 10.19 4.26 14.35
CA PHE A 336 10.60 5.66 14.37
C PHE A 336 11.50 5.97 15.57
N ASN A 337 11.12 5.52 16.76
CA ASN A 337 11.91 5.71 17.98
C ASN A 337 13.27 5.01 17.92
N HIS A 338 13.35 3.78 17.40
CA HIS A 338 14.62 3.07 17.23
C HIS A 338 15.54 3.71 16.19
N SER A 339 14.97 4.33 15.14
CA SER A 339 15.74 5.04 14.12
C SER A 339 16.22 6.42 14.58
N SER A 340 15.58 6.98 15.60
CA SER A 340 15.88 8.32 16.12
C SER A 340 17.02 8.28 17.14
N SER A 341 17.82 9.34 17.17
CA SER A 341 18.91 9.49 18.15
C SER A 341 18.71 10.74 18.99
N ILE A 342 19.20 10.74 20.23
CA ILE A 342 19.13 11.92 21.10
C ILE A 342 20.30 12.83 20.77
N ALA A 343 20.01 14.08 20.40
CA ALA A 343 21.01 15.09 20.12
C ALA A 343 21.52 15.74 21.43
N TRP A 344 20.58 16.20 22.25
CA TRP A 344 20.85 16.80 23.55
C TRP A 344 19.59 16.76 24.43
N ARG A 345 19.79 16.86 25.76
CA ARG A 345 18.73 16.98 26.76
C ARG A 345 19.01 18.20 27.62
N TYR A 346 18.01 19.06 27.80
CA TYR A 346 18.09 20.24 28.66
C TYR A 346 16.80 20.38 29.48
N GLY A 347 16.87 19.97 30.75
CA GLY A 347 15.70 19.91 31.62
C GLY A 347 14.60 19.00 31.02
N PRO A 348 13.34 19.47 30.89
CA PRO A 348 12.27 18.70 30.29
C PRO A 348 12.30 18.65 28.75
N ILE A 349 13.22 19.37 28.10
CA ILE A 349 13.30 19.43 26.64
C ILE A 349 14.36 18.44 26.17
N THR A 350 13.97 17.55 25.25
CA THR A 350 14.88 16.63 24.56
C THR A 350 14.87 16.94 23.07
N ALA A 351 16.03 17.19 22.49
CA ALA A 351 16.18 17.24 21.04
C ALA A 351 16.55 15.87 20.50
N ILE A 352 15.82 15.44 19.47
CA ILE A 352 16.04 14.19 18.76
C ILE A 352 16.41 14.47 17.30
N HIS A 353 17.34 13.68 16.78
CA HIS A 353 17.71 13.63 15.37
C HIS A 353 17.01 12.45 14.72
N VAL A 354 16.13 12.76 13.76
CA VAL A 354 15.34 11.80 13.00
C VAL A 354 15.94 11.65 11.61
N PRO A 355 16.33 10.44 11.16
CA PRO A 355 16.86 10.26 9.81
C PRO A 355 15.80 10.59 8.76
N LEU A 356 16.14 11.41 7.77
CA LEU A 356 15.23 11.71 6.66
C LEU A 356 15.20 10.61 5.60
N PHE A 357 16.27 9.81 5.51
CA PHE A 357 16.35 8.71 4.56
C PHE A 357 15.22 7.70 4.83
N ASP A 358 14.55 7.26 3.77
CA ASP A 358 13.39 6.35 3.78
C ASP A 358 12.10 6.91 4.42
N LEU A 359 12.20 7.86 5.35
CA LEU A 359 11.07 8.61 5.90
C LEU A 359 10.51 9.64 4.89
N GLU A 360 11.35 10.56 4.43
CA GLU A 360 11.00 11.64 3.49
C GLU A 360 11.86 11.64 2.24
N GLN A 361 13.17 11.43 2.39
CA GLN A 361 14.12 11.37 1.30
C GLN A 361 14.08 9.98 0.67
N PRO A 362 13.69 9.86 -0.61
CA PRO A 362 13.68 8.58 -1.29
C PRO A 362 15.10 8.16 -1.67
N GLU A 363 15.31 6.85 -1.66
CA GLU A 363 16.39 6.23 -2.41
C GLU A 363 16.05 6.24 -3.90
N LEU A 364 17.03 6.58 -4.74
CA LEU A 364 16.82 6.74 -6.18
C LEU A 364 16.86 5.39 -6.88
N ARG A 365 15.92 5.17 -7.80
CA ARG A 365 15.98 4.01 -8.69
C ARG A 365 17.08 4.17 -9.74
N PRO A 366 17.68 3.06 -10.21
CA PRO A 366 18.58 3.08 -11.36
C PRO A 366 17.84 3.60 -12.61
N ASP A 367 18.60 4.17 -13.54
CA ASP A 367 18.03 4.77 -14.75
C ASP A 367 17.26 3.76 -15.60
N PRO A 368 16.02 4.06 -16.02
CA PRO A 368 15.35 3.27 -17.04
C PRO A 368 16.11 3.42 -18.37
N ASP A 369 16.42 2.30 -19.01
CA ASP A 369 16.99 2.33 -20.36
C ASP A 369 15.88 2.56 -21.40
N PHE A 370 15.79 3.78 -21.93
CA PHE A 370 14.77 4.16 -22.92
C PHE A 370 15.16 3.81 -24.36
N GLY A 371 16.32 3.17 -24.58
CA GLY A 371 16.80 2.77 -25.90
C GLY A 371 16.72 3.89 -26.94
N ARG A 372 15.87 3.74 -27.97
CA ARG A 372 15.75 4.71 -29.09
C ARG A 372 15.18 6.08 -28.66
N PHE A 373 14.45 6.17 -27.54
CA PHE A 373 13.83 7.41 -27.07
C PHE A 373 14.68 8.20 -26.07
N GLN A 374 15.88 7.70 -25.72
CA GLN A 374 16.77 8.33 -24.73
C GLN A 374 17.09 9.79 -25.08
N ARG A 375 17.35 10.11 -26.36
CA ARG A 375 17.68 11.50 -26.76
C ARG A 375 16.55 12.51 -26.48
N ILE A 376 15.30 12.08 -26.64
CA ILE A 376 14.14 12.93 -26.37
C ILE A 376 13.98 13.09 -24.86
N HIS A 377 14.15 12.01 -24.10
CA HIS A 377 14.16 12.05 -22.65
C HIS A 377 15.23 13.01 -22.12
N ASP A 378 16.48 12.93 -22.61
CA ASP A 378 17.59 13.77 -22.17
C ASP A 378 17.36 15.26 -22.49
N MET A 379 16.83 15.56 -23.68
CA MET A 379 16.45 16.93 -24.07
C MET A 379 15.39 17.49 -23.13
N VAL A 380 14.35 16.72 -22.82
CA VAL A 380 13.25 17.16 -21.95
C VAL A 380 13.71 17.26 -20.49
N ALA A 381 14.53 16.32 -20.02
CA ALA A 381 15.13 16.32 -18.68
C ALA A 381 16.07 17.51 -18.43
N SER A 382 16.62 18.12 -19.49
CA SER A 382 17.46 19.33 -19.38
C SER A 382 16.66 20.62 -19.12
N LEU A 383 15.33 20.59 -19.20
CA LEU A 383 14.49 21.77 -18.98
C LEU A 383 14.54 22.21 -17.51
N PRO A 384 14.58 23.53 -17.22
CA PRO A 384 14.56 24.01 -15.85
C PRO A 384 13.18 23.82 -15.21
N TYR A 385 13.17 23.58 -13.89
CA TYR A 385 11.94 23.66 -13.09
C TYR A 385 11.27 25.04 -13.28
N PRO A 386 9.94 25.14 -13.46
CA PRO A 386 8.89 24.12 -13.32
C PRO A 386 8.47 23.44 -14.64
N LEU A 387 9.29 23.56 -15.69
CA LEU A 387 9.05 22.98 -17.02
C LEU A 387 9.73 21.63 -17.19
N ALA A 388 10.65 21.27 -16.30
CA ALA A 388 11.23 19.94 -16.20
C ALA A 388 10.14 18.84 -16.14
N PRO A 389 10.36 17.68 -16.77
CA PRO A 389 9.50 16.53 -16.60
C PRO A 389 9.50 16.09 -15.14
N LYS A 390 8.45 15.36 -14.72
CA LYS A 390 8.50 14.62 -13.46
C LYS A 390 9.66 13.63 -13.59
N GLY A 391 10.76 13.90 -12.88
CA GLY A 391 11.99 13.13 -12.93
C GLY A 391 11.85 11.76 -12.26
N ARG A 392 12.99 11.11 -12.02
CA ARG A 392 13.08 9.74 -11.48
C ARG A 392 12.22 9.59 -10.21
N ARG A 393 11.20 8.73 -10.26
CA ARG A 393 10.49 8.33 -9.04
C ARG A 393 11.43 7.43 -8.24
N GLY A 394 11.90 7.92 -7.11
CA GLY A 394 12.58 7.07 -6.14
C GLY A 394 11.64 6.00 -5.57
N TYR A 395 12.17 5.13 -4.73
CA TYR A 395 11.31 4.22 -3.97
C TYR A 395 10.35 5.00 -3.06
N ARG A 396 9.16 4.43 -2.81
CA ARG A 396 8.12 5.11 -2.01
C ARG A 396 8.64 5.29 -0.60
N THR A 397 8.64 6.54 -0.12
CA THR A 397 9.01 6.84 1.28
C THR A 397 7.84 6.59 2.21
N ALA A 398 8.12 6.51 3.51
CA ALA A 398 7.08 6.33 4.50
C ALA A 398 6.02 7.46 4.45
N ILE A 399 6.44 8.73 4.26
CA ILE A 399 5.50 9.85 4.09
C ILE A 399 4.64 9.67 2.83
N GLN A 400 5.23 9.25 1.70
CA GLN A 400 4.45 9.00 0.48
C GLN A 400 3.45 7.86 0.67
N CYS A 401 3.79 6.84 1.46
CA CYS A 401 2.88 5.75 1.80
C CYS A 401 1.70 6.24 2.65
N LEU A 402 1.96 7.08 3.67
CA LEU A 402 0.91 7.69 4.49
C LEU A 402 -0.03 8.60 3.69
N CYS A 403 0.49 9.28 2.67
CA CYS A 403 -0.29 10.24 1.88
C CYS A 403 -1.01 9.58 0.68
N SER A 404 -0.82 8.30 0.44
CA SER A 404 -1.40 7.60 -0.71
C SER A 404 -2.77 7.00 -0.37
N THR A 405 -3.70 7.10 -1.31
CA THR A 405 -5.03 6.47 -1.26
C THR A 405 -5.08 5.12 -1.97
N GLU A 406 -3.98 4.69 -2.59
CA GLU A 406 -3.91 3.46 -3.37
C GLU A 406 -3.56 2.24 -2.49
N LYS A 407 -3.83 1.04 -3.03
CA LYS A 407 -3.25 -0.20 -2.52
C LYS A 407 -1.77 -0.21 -2.86
N ILE A 408 -0.93 -0.17 -1.82
CA ILE A 408 0.54 -0.08 -1.96
C ILE A 408 1.20 -1.44 -1.74
N SER A 409 0.65 -2.27 -0.84
CA SER A 409 1.20 -3.58 -0.51
C SER A 409 0.22 -4.70 -0.85
N ASN A 410 0.80 -5.83 -1.25
CA ASN A 410 0.08 -7.08 -1.49
C ASN A 410 -0.49 -7.72 -0.22
N THR A 411 -0.05 -7.28 0.96
CA THR A 411 -0.63 -7.68 2.27
C THR A 411 -2.04 -7.15 2.48
N ILE A 412 -2.44 -6.09 1.76
CA ILE A 412 -3.74 -5.45 1.92
C ILE A 412 -4.75 -6.10 0.96
N GLU A 413 -5.89 -6.54 1.49
CA GLU A 413 -6.99 -7.05 0.69
C GLU A 413 -7.58 -5.97 -0.23
N GLU A 414 -8.04 -6.36 -1.42
CA GLU A 414 -8.57 -5.41 -2.42
C GLU A 414 -9.99 -4.91 -2.12
N HIS A 415 -10.59 -5.35 -1.02
CA HIS A 415 -11.94 -4.95 -0.64
C HIS A 415 -12.00 -3.46 -0.28
N HIS A 416 -12.99 -2.77 -0.84
CA HIS A 416 -13.14 -1.31 -0.71
C HIS A 416 -13.25 -0.85 0.75
N THR A 417 -13.94 -1.61 1.59
CA THR A 417 -14.11 -1.31 3.03
C THR A 417 -12.78 -1.37 3.78
N VAL A 418 -11.98 -2.40 3.52
CA VAL A 418 -10.63 -2.56 4.12
C VAL A 418 -9.72 -1.41 3.68
N MET A 419 -9.75 -1.04 2.40
CA MET A 419 -8.96 0.08 1.89
C MET A 419 -9.37 1.42 2.53
N GLN A 420 -10.67 1.66 2.76
CA GLN A 420 -11.13 2.86 3.47
C GLN A 420 -10.61 2.91 4.91
N GLU A 421 -10.63 1.78 5.62
CA GLU A 421 -10.09 1.68 6.98
C GLU A 421 -8.58 1.96 7.00
N VAL A 422 -7.82 1.37 6.07
CA VAL A 422 -6.38 1.61 5.93
C VAL A 422 -6.09 3.09 5.65
N VAL A 423 -6.83 3.73 4.73
CA VAL A 423 -6.67 5.17 4.46
C VAL A 423 -6.98 5.99 5.72
N SER A 424 -8.02 5.65 6.47
CA SER A 424 -8.33 6.34 7.73
C SER A 424 -7.18 6.24 8.73
N LYS A 425 -6.61 5.04 8.92
CA LYS A 425 -5.44 4.82 9.79
C LYS A 425 -4.22 5.63 9.32
N ARG A 426 -3.93 5.64 8.02
CA ARG A 426 -2.84 6.46 7.44
C ARG A 426 -3.03 7.95 7.71
N LEU A 427 -4.24 8.47 7.55
CA LEU A 427 -4.57 9.88 7.81
C LEU A 427 -4.48 10.22 9.31
N GLU A 428 -4.82 9.29 10.19
CA GLU A 428 -4.65 9.45 11.63
C GLU A 428 -3.17 9.52 12.02
N MET A 429 -2.32 8.67 11.42
CA MET A 429 -0.87 8.71 11.61
C MET A 429 -0.26 10.05 11.17
N LEU A 430 -0.81 10.75 10.17
CA LEU A 430 -0.37 12.09 9.80
C LEU A 430 -0.58 13.15 10.90
N LYS A 431 -1.42 12.86 11.91
CA LYS A 431 -1.61 13.73 13.10
C LYS A 431 -0.44 13.65 14.08
N MET A 432 0.43 12.64 13.94
CA MET A 432 1.63 12.51 14.77
C MET A 432 2.47 13.81 14.70
N LEU A 433 2.85 14.31 15.86
CA LEU A 433 3.56 15.59 16.01
C LEU A 433 4.83 15.61 15.15
N GLU A 434 5.52 14.48 15.11
CA GLU A 434 6.77 14.27 14.41
C GLU A 434 6.64 14.51 12.91
N ILE A 435 5.60 13.91 12.33
CA ILE A 435 5.31 14.02 10.90
C ILE A 435 4.81 15.43 10.56
N GLN A 436 3.94 16.00 11.40
CA GLN A 436 3.42 17.35 11.19
C GLN A 436 4.51 18.42 11.22
N GLN A 437 5.44 18.34 12.18
CA GLN A 437 6.57 19.27 12.27
C GLN A 437 7.45 19.19 11.03
N LEU A 438 7.79 17.99 10.58
CA LEU A 438 8.60 17.75 9.39
C LEU A 438 7.92 18.33 8.14
N LEU A 439 6.65 18.00 7.90
CA LEU A 439 5.89 18.49 6.74
C LEU A 439 5.75 20.02 6.75
N ASN A 440 5.50 20.62 7.92
CA ASN A 440 5.37 22.07 8.05
C ASN A 440 6.70 22.80 7.80
N LYS A 441 7.83 22.28 8.31
CA LYS A 441 9.15 22.83 8.02
C LYS A 441 9.49 22.69 6.54
N LYS A 442 9.29 21.50 5.94
CA LYS A 442 9.51 21.28 4.49
C LYS A 442 8.70 22.26 3.64
N TRP A 443 7.43 22.52 4.00
CA TRP A 443 6.60 23.51 3.31
C TRP A 443 7.13 24.94 3.47
N LYS A 444 7.50 25.33 4.68
CA LYS A 444 7.98 26.69 5.00
C LYS A 444 9.27 27.05 4.24
N TYR A 445 10.25 26.15 4.24
CA TYR A 445 11.57 26.45 3.71
C TYR A 445 11.72 26.14 2.21
N VAL A 446 11.07 25.08 1.70
CA VAL A 446 11.25 24.61 0.32
C VAL A 446 9.96 24.70 -0.49
N GLY A 447 8.89 24.08 0.00
CA GLY A 447 7.65 23.87 -0.75
C GLY A 447 6.99 25.17 -1.21
N LYS A 448 6.80 26.14 -0.30
CA LYS A 448 6.09 27.40 -0.58
C LYS A 448 6.71 28.18 -1.74
N ARG A 449 8.03 28.32 -1.77
CA ARG A 449 8.74 29.07 -2.83
C ARG A 449 8.60 28.38 -4.19
N ARG A 450 8.82 27.06 -4.25
CA ARG A 450 8.71 26.28 -5.48
C ARG A 450 7.28 26.26 -6.02
N PHE A 451 6.30 26.12 -5.13
CA PHE A 451 4.88 26.15 -5.47
C PHE A 451 4.45 27.51 -6.03
N LEU A 452 4.84 28.62 -5.39
CA LEU A 452 4.54 29.97 -5.89
C LEU A 452 5.22 30.26 -7.23
N LEU A 453 6.43 29.73 -7.48
CA LEU A 453 7.07 29.83 -8.79
C LEU A 453 6.28 29.08 -9.87
N ARG A 454 5.77 27.88 -9.56
CA ARG A 454 4.90 27.12 -10.48
C ARG A 454 3.60 27.88 -10.77
N LEU A 455 3.00 28.52 -9.77
CA LEU A 455 1.83 29.40 -9.93
C LEU A 455 2.15 30.62 -10.80
N ALA A 456 3.31 31.25 -10.62
CA ALA A 456 3.71 32.41 -11.42
C ALA A 456 3.89 32.05 -12.90
N VAL A 457 4.58 30.95 -13.21
CA VAL A 457 4.72 30.46 -14.61
C VAL A 457 3.36 30.11 -15.20
N TYR A 458 2.48 29.48 -14.42
CA TYR A 458 1.12 29.18 -14.87
C TYR A 458 0.28 30.45 -15.11
N SER A 459 0.46 31.47 -14.28
CA SER A 459 -0.20 32.77 -14.46
C SER A 459 0.25 33.44 -15.76
N VAL A 460 1.54 33.33 -16.13
CA VAL A 460 2.04 33.79 -17.44
C VAL A 460 1.35 33.02 -18.57
N PHE A 461 1.26 31.70 -18.48
CA PHE A 461 0.52 30.89 -19.47
C PHE A 461 -0.94 31.35 -19.62
N LEU A 462 -1.65 31.57 -18.50
CA LEU A 462 -3.02 32.09 -18.54
C LEU A 462 -3.10 33.46 -19.20
N VAL A 463 -2.18 34.38 -18.90
CA VAL A 463 -2.17 35.71 -19.55
C VAL A 463 -1.96 35.60 -21.05
N LEU A 464 -1.06 34.72 -21.52
CA LEU A 464 -0.85 34.46 -22.96
C LEU A 464 -2.10 33.84 -23.61
N LEU A 465 -2.77 32.91 -22.93
CA LEU A 465 -3.99 32.29 -23.45
C LEU A 465 -5.19 33.27 -23.49
N ASN A 466 -5.32 34.12 -22.47
CA ASN A 466 -6.38 35.14 -22.43
C ASN A 466 -6.12 36.27 -23.45
N SER A 467 -4.86 36.65 -23.67
CA SER A 467 -4.53 37.70 -24.64
C SER A 467 -4.87 37.29 -26.08
N THR A 468 -4.67 36.00 -26.41
CA THR A 468 -5.01 35.45 -27.74
C THR A 468 -6.51 35.27 -27.96
N THR A 469 -7.29 34.98 -26.91
CA THR A 469 -8.74 34.75 -27.00
C THR A 469 -9.56 36.04 -26.91
N LEU A 470 -9.06 37.08 -26.24
CA LEU A 470 -9.77 38.36 -26.10
C LEU A 470 -9.70 39.23 -27.36
N THR A 471 -8.66 39.07 -28.19
CA THR A 471 -8.48 39.91 -29.37
C THR A 471 -9.27 39.40 -30.58
N PRO A 472 -9.99 40.29 -31.30
CA PRO A 472 -10.71 39.91 -32.50
C PRO A 472 -9.74 39.47 -33.60
N TYR A 473 -10.16 38.51 -34.42
CA TYR A 473 -9.36 37.94 -35.49
C TYR A 473 -8.89 38.97 -36.52
N SER A 474 -9.65 40.07 -36.70
CA SER A 474 -9.27 41.18 -37.58
C SER A 474 -7.94 41.83 -37.22
N ASN A 475 -7.49 41.73 -35.96
CA ASN A 475 -6.18 42.24 -35.56
C ASN A 475 -5.01 41.37 -36.02
N TYR A 476 -5.26 40.11 -36.42
CA TYR A 476 -4.26 39.24 -37.03
C TYR A 476 -4.06 39.57 -38.51
N THR A 477 -5.12 39.99 -39.21
CA THR A 477 -5.10 40.27 -40.66
C THR A 477 -4.89 41.75 -40.99
N ASP A 478 -5.62 42.64 -40.30
CA ASP A 478 -5.71 44.09 -40.61
C ASP A 478 -5.07 44.96 -39.52
N GLY A 479 -4.57 44.35 -38.45
CA GLY A 479 -3.92 45.05 -37.35
C GLY A 479 -2.54 45.64 -37.71
N SER A 480 -2.09 46.62 -36.92
CA SER A 480 -0.70 47.07 -37.00
C SER A 480 0.26 45.90 -36.85
N ARG A 481 1.34 45.86 -37.66
CA ARG A 481 2.36 44.79 -37.65
C ARG A 481 2.87 44.47 -36.24
N ALA A 482 2.98 45.46 -35.37
CA ALA A 482 3.41 45.27 -33.98
C ALA A 482 2.38 44.48 -33.14
N LYS A 483 1.08 44.73 -33.33
CA LYS A 483 0.01 44.02 -32.62
C LYS A 483 -0.12 42.58 -33.12
N ALA A 484 -0.08 42.37 -34.44
CA ALA A 484 -0.10 41.04 -35.04
C ALA A 484 1.13 40.20 -34.60
N ALA A 485 2.33 40.80 -34.58
CA ALA A 485 3.53 40.13 -34.09
C ALA A 485 3.45 39.76 -32.59
N GLY A 486 2.92 40.67 -31.76
CA GLY A 486 2.72 40.41 -30.32
C GLY A 486 1.72 39.28 -30.05
N LEU A 487 0.62 39.23 -30.81
CA LEU A 487 -0.38 38.16 -30.72
C LEU A 487 0.17 36.82 -31.22
N GLY A 488 0.90 36.81 -32.33
CA GLY A 488 1.59 35.62 -32.83
C GLY A 488 2.59 35.09 -31.81
N PHE A 489 3.35 35.96 -31.14
CA PHE A 489 4.24 35.55 -30.05
C PHE A 489 3.48 34.95 -28.86
N ALA A 490 2.34 35.54 -28.47
CA ALA A 490 1.53 35.02 -27.38
C ALA A 490 0.93 33.64 -27.70
N GLU A 491 0.44 33.44 -28.93
CA GLU A 491 -0.12 32.18 -29.40
C GLU A 491 0.93 31.09 -29.53
N VAL A 492 2.10 31.40 -30.09
CA VAL A 492 3.23 30.47 -30.15
C VAL A 492 3.73 30.15 -28.74
N GLY A 493 3.82 31.15 -27.85
CA GLY A 493 4.23 30.97 -26.46
C GLY A 493 3.27 30.08 -25.67
N ALA A 494 1.96 30.29 -25.79
CA ALA A 494 0.94 29.47 -25.15
C ALA A 494 0.98 28.01 -25.67
N ASN A 495 1.07 27.82 -26.99
CA ASN A 495 1.20 26.49 -27.59
C ASN A 495 2.52 25.81 -27.20
N ALA A 496 3.63 26.54 -27.12
CA ALA A 496 4.93 26.00 -26.71
C ALA A 496 4.91 25.51 -25.25
N LEU A 497 4.35 26.30 -24.34
CA LEU A 497 4.19 25.90 -22.94
C LEU A 497 3.25 24.70 -22.79
N ALA A 498 2.14 24.68 -23.55
CA ALA A 498 1.21 23.55 -23.58
C ALA A 498 1.88 22.28 -24.15
N ALA A 499 2.77 22.43 -25.14
CA ALA A 499 3.51 21.33 -25.74
C ALA A 499 4.57 20.75 -24.80
N VAL A 500 5.32 21.60 -24.11
CA VAL A 500 6.26 21.16 -23.08
C VAL A 500 5.52 20.39 -21.98
N LYS A 501 4.39 20.91 -21.50
CA LYS A 501 3.57 20.20 -20.51
C LYS A 501 3.01 18.87 -21.02
N PHE A 502 2.50 18.84 -22.25
CA PHE A 502 1.98 17.62 -22.86
C PHE A 502 3.06 16.54 -23.03
N LEU A 503 4.26 16.93 -23.44
CA LEU A 503 5.39 16.00 -23.61
C LEU A 503 5.81 15.40 -22.27
N ASN A 504 5.83 16.21 -21.21
CA ASN A 504 6.13 15.76 -19.85
C ASN A 504 5.10 14.71 -19.36
N GLU A 505 3.81 14.96 -19.56
CA GLU A 505 2.75 14.03 -19.14
C GLU A 505 2.72 12.76 -20.01
N SER A 506 2.93 12.90 -21.32
CA SER A 506 2.94 11.74 -22.26
C SER A 506 4.04 10.72 -21.93
N ASN A 507 5.22 11.20 -21.54
CA ASN A 507 6.32 10.33 -21.11
C ASN A 507 5.94 9.51 -19.85
N GLN A 508 5.18 10.11 -18.92
CA GLN A 508 4.71 9.41 -17.73
C GLN A 508 3.66 8.35 -18.05
N ILE A 509 2.73 8.65 -18.96
CA ILE A 509 1.70 7.71 -19.41
C ILE A 509 2.33 6.47 -20.04
N LEU A 510 3.37 6.66 -20.86
CA LEU A 510 4.09 5.56 -21.50
C LEU A 510 4.78 4.64 -20.49
N LEU A 511 5.34 5.22 -19.42
CA LEU A 511 6.06 4.50 -18.37
C LEU A 511 5.12 3.73 -17.42
N SER A 512 3.99 4.34 -17.03
CA SER A 512 3.05 3.72 -16.10
C SER A 512 1.62 4.19 -16.35
N PHE A 513 0.97 3.63 -17.38
CA PHE A 513 -0.43 3.92 -17.70
C PHE A 513 -1.35 3.64 -16.50
N HIS A 514 -1.15 2.51 -15.83
CA HIS A 514 -1.96 2.11 -14.68
C HIS A 514 -1.83 3.13 -13.53
N GLY A 515 -0.59 3.52 -13.19
CA GLY A 515 -0.33 4.54 -12.17
C GLY A 515 -0.88 5.93 -12.53
N TYR A 516 -0.86 6.28 -13.81
CA TYR A 516 -1.38 7.56 -14.30
C TYR A 516 -2.89 7.70 -14.11
N VAL A 517 -3.63 6.62 -14.37
CA VAL A 517 -5.10 6.60 -14.26
C VAL A 517 -5.55 6.37 -12.81
N SER A 518 -4.74 5.67 -12.00
CA SER A 518 -5.07 5.37 -10.60
C SER A 518 -4.87 6.55 -9.65
N GLU A 519 -4.01 7.53 -10.00
CA GLU A 519 -3.71 8.69 -9.15
C GLU A 519 -5.00 9.39 -8.64
N GLY A 520 -5.05 9.60 -7.32
CA GLY A 520 -6.13 10.27 -6.62
C GLY A 520 -5.90 11.78 -6.43
N GLY A 521 -6.94 12.49 -5.98
CA GLY A 521 -6.82 13.83 -5.43
C GLY A 521 -6.20 14.88 -6.38
N ALA A 522 -5.15 15.56 -5.91
CA ALA A 522 -4.46 16.64 -6.63
C ALA A 522 -3.81 16.17 -7.93
N GLY A 523 -3.25 14.95 -7.93
CA GLY A 523 -2.60 14.36 -9.10
C GLY A 523 -3.59 14.15 -10.23
N ARG A 524 -4.78 13.63 -9.92
CA ARG A 524 -5.87 13.47 -10.91
C ARG A 524 -6.29 14.80 -11.53
N LEU A 525 -6.44 15.83 -10.70
CA LEU A 525 -6.80 17.17 -11.17
C LEU A 525 -5.72 17.74 -12.10
N ASP A 526 -4.44 17.59 -11.73
CA ASP A 526 -3.30 18.01 -12.56
C ASP A 526 -3.29 17.29 -13.90
N ASN A 527 -3.38 15.96 -13.88
CA ASN A 527 -3.35 15.08 -15.05
C ASN A 527 -4.52 15.39 -16.02
N ILE A 528 -5.77 15.44 -15.53
CA ILE A 528 -6.95 15.67 -16.37
C ILE A 528 -6.90 17.07 -17.00
N CYS A 529 -6.70 18.12 -16.18
CA CYS A 529 -6.75 19.49 -16.69
C CYS A 529 -5.62 19.78 -17.68
N THR A 530 -4.41 19.29 -17.42
CA THR A 530 -3.27 19.54 -18.32
C THR A 530 -3.42 18.82 -19.65
N ILE A 531 -3.82 17.54 -19.66
CA ILE A 531 -4.05 16.79 -20.90
C ILE A 531 -5.18 17.43 -21.73
N VAL A 532 -6.33 17.69 -21.11
CA VAL A 532 -7.50 18.23 -21.83
C VAL A 532 -7.18 19.61 -22.39
N THR A 533 -6.52 20.47 -21.61
CA THR A 533 -6.09 21.80 -22.07
C THR A 533 -5.10 21.69 -23.23
N SER A 534 -4.06 20.85 -23.11
CA SER A 534 -3.05 20.71 -24.17
C SER A 534 -3.62 20.14 -25.46
N ILE A 535 -4.39 19.04 -25.40
CA ILE A 535 -5.02 18.45 -26.59
C ILE A 535 -5.97 19.44 -27.25
N SER A 536 -6.83 20.10 -26.46
CA SER A 536 -7.80 21.06 -27.00
C SER A 536 -7.13 22.27 -27.64
N LEU A 537 -6.00 22.75 -27.09
CA LEU A 537 -5.20 23.80 -27.72
C LEU A 537 -4.55 23.34 -29.03
N PHE A 538 -4.02 22.12 -29.09
CA PHE A 538 -3.47 21.59 -30.33
C PHE A 538 -4.54 21.44 -31.41
N VAL A 539 -5.72 20.90 -31.06
CA VAL A 539 -6.85 20.79 -31.99
C VAL A 539 -7.29 22.18 -32.46
N SER A 540 -7.43 23.15 -31.54
CA SER A 540 -7.72 24.55 -31.88
C SER A 540 -6.73 25.13 -32.88
N SER A 541 -5.42 24.99 -32.63
CA SER A 541 -4.36 25.48 -33.51
C SER A 541 -4.39 24.79 -34.89
N THR A 542 -4.62 23.47 -34.94
CA THR A 542 -4.75 22.75 -36.22
C THR A 542 -6.01 23.13 -37.01
N ALA A 543 -7.14 23.34 -36.35
CA ALA A 543 -8.38 23.78 -36.98
C ALA A 543 -8.24 25.20 -37.55
N ARG A 544 -7.52 26.09 -36.85
CA ARG A 544 -7.17 27.43 -37.35
C ARG A 544 -6.30 27.36 -38.60
N LEU A 545 -5.32 26.46 -38.65
CA LEU A 545 -4.49 26.22 -39.85
C LEU A 545 -5.31 25.65 -41.02
N ALA A 546 -6.37 24.88 -40.74
CA ALA A 546 -7.30 24.37 -41.74
C ALA A 546 -8.39 25.38 -42.15
N HIS A 547 -8.27 26.65 -41.75
CA HIS A 547 -9.25 27.72 -41.98
C HIS A 547 -10.66 27.45 -41.41
N GLN A 548 -10.79 26.55 -40.42
CA GLN A 548 -12.04 26.27 -39.72
C GLN A 548 -12.09 27.04 -38.39
N GLN A 549 -12.42 28.33 -38.45
CA GLN A 549 -12.38 29.23 -37.30
C GLN A 549 -13.38 28.84 -36.20
N GLU A 550 -14.62 28.50 -36.56
CA GLU A 550 -15.66 28.12 -35.58
C GLU A 550 -15.27 26.89 -34.75
N VAL A 551 -14.68 25.88 -35.40
CA VAL A 551 -14.20 24.66 -34.74
C VAL A 551 -13.00 24.99 -33.85
N GLY A 552 -12.07 25.82 -34.35
CA GLY A 552 -10.93 26.30 -33.58
C GLY A 552 -11.35 27.01 -32.29
N ASP A 553 -12.30 27.94 -32.38
CA ASP A 553 -12.77 28.72 -31.23
C ASP A 553 -13.57 27.86 -30.24
N ALA A 554 -14.32 26.87 -30.71
CA ALA A 554 -14.99 25.91 -29.83
C ALA A 554 -14.00 25.11 -28.96
N PHE A 555 -12.93 24.57 -29.56
CA PHE A 555 -11.89 23.86 -28.79
C PHE A 555 -11.03 24.83 -27.97
N GLY A 556 -10.81 26.05 -28.43
CA GLY A 556 -10.19 27.12 -27.63
C GLY A 556 -10.98 27.44 -26.36
N ALA A 557 -12.30 27.50 -26.45
CA ALA A 557 -13.19 27.73 -25.30
C ALA A 557 -13.13 26.57 -24.29
N VAL A 558 -13.12 25.32 -24.76
CA VAL A 558 -12.93 24.14 -23.89
C VAL A 558 -11.58 24.22 -23.17
N ALA A 559 -10.50 24.54 -23.88
CA ALA A 559 -9.18 24.70 -23.27
C ALA A 559 -9.18 25.78 -22.18
N LEU A 560 -9.87 26.90 -22.41
CA LEU A 560 -9.95 28.00 -21.46
C LEU A 560 -10.68 27.60 -20.17
N ILE A 561 -11.78 26.84 -20.26
CA ILE A 561 -12.52 26.34 -19.09
C ILE A 561 -11.62 25.46 -18.22
N PHE A 562 -10.94 24.47 -18.83
CA PHE A 562 -10.06 23.58 -18.09
C PHE A 562 -8.80 24.28 -17.56
N ALA A 563 -8.28 25.28 -18.27
CA ALA A 563 -7.18 26.11 -17.78
C ALA A 563 -7.59 26.90 -16.52
N TRP A 564 -8.76 27.54 -16.51
CA TRP A 564 -9.24 28.20 -15.29
C TRP A 564 -9.59 27.20 -14.18
N PHE A 565 -10.15 26.04 -14.52
CA PHE A 565 -10.44 24.99 -13.53
C PHE A 565 -9.16 24.45 -12.86
N TYR A 566 -8.04 24.43 -13.59
CA TYR A 566 -6.75 24.09 -13.01
C TYR A 566 -6.27 25.08 -11.93
N MET A 567 -6.85 26.29 -11.81
CA MET A 567 -6.58 27.17 -10.66
C MET A 567 -6.95 26.54 -9.31
N PHE A 568 -7.90 25.60 -9.27
CA PHE A 568 -8.24 24.84 -8.07
C PHE A 568 -7.06 24.00 -7.55
N PHE A 569 -6.18 23.53 -8.44
CA PHE A 569 -4.93 22.87 -8.04
C PHE A 569 -4.06 23.80 -7.19
N PHE A 570 -3.99 25.08 -7.53
CA PHE A 570 -3.21 26.06 -6.77
C PHE A 570 -3.87 26.47 -5.46
N LEU A 571 -5.21 26.50 -5.41
CA LEU A 571 -5.95 26.71 -4.17
C LEU A 571 -5.73 25.59 -3.15
N LEU A 572 -5.39 24.38 -3.61
CA LEU A 572 -5.08 23.24 -2.75
C LEU A 572 -3.81 23.44 -1.89
N GLY A 573 -2.88 24.29 -2.32
CA GLY A 573 -1.65 24.57 -1.57
C GLY A 573 -1.84 25.40 -0.31
N PHE A 574 -2.96 26.12 -0.17
CA PHE A 574 -3.21 27.01 0.97
C PHE A 574 -4.12 26.35 2.01
N ARG A 575 -3.80 26.56 3.29
CA ARG A 575 -4.55 25.97 4.42
C ARG A 575 -6.00 26.42 4.50
N THR A 576 -6.28 27.67 4.13
CA THR A 576 -7.62 28.26 4.22
C THR A 576 -8.56 27.74 3.14
N THR A 577 -8.06 27.49 1.93
CA THR A 577 -8.86 27.09 0.77
C THR A 577 -8.77 25.59 0.47
N GLY A 578 -7.68 24.93 0.83
CA GLY A 578 -7.41 23.54 0.46
C GLY A 578 -8.44 22.52 0.93
N PRO A 579 -8.77 22.43 2.24
CA PRO A 579 -9.80 21.52 2.74
C PRO A 579 -11.16 21.74 2.04
N PHE A 580 -11.52 23.00 1.79
CA PHE A 580 -12.73 23.37 1.07
C PHE A 580 -12.74 22.89 -0.38
N VAL A 581 -11.61 22.99 -1.10
CA VAL A 581 -11.47 22.47 -2.47
C VAL A 581 -11.61 20.94 -2.49
N ILE A 582 -10.99 20.23 -1.53
CA ILE A 582 -11.13 18.77 -1.43
C ILE A 582 -12.58 18.37 -1.22
N MET A 583 -13.29 19.09 -0.36
CA MET A 583 -14.71 18.87 -0.11
C MET A 583 -15.53 19.03 -1.39
N ILE A 584 -15.33 20.12 -2.15
CA ILE A 584 -16.01 20.34 -3.43
C ILE A 584 -15.73 19.21 -4.43
N LEU A 585 -14.46 18.85 -4.63
CA LEU A 585 -14.09 17.80 -5.59
C LEU A 585 -14.69 16.44 -5.22
N ARG A 586 -14.77 16.12 -3.91
CA ARG A 586 -15.40 14.89 -3.41
C ARG A 586 -16.91 14.89 -3.63
N MET A 587 -17.58 16.01 -3.34
CA MET A 587 -19.02 16.18 -3.58
C MET A 587 -19.34 16.03 -5.08
N ILE A 588 -18.52 16.63 -5.97
CA ILE A 588 -18.70 16.49 -7.42
C ILE A 588 -18.50 15.02 -7.87
N ALA A 589 -17.49 14.33 -7.36
CA ALA A 589 -17.17 12.98 -7.83
C ALA A 589 -18.22 11.93 -7.43
N ASN A 590 -18.73 11.99 -6.19
CA ASN A 590 -19.60 10.93 -5.66
C ASN A 590 -21.08 11.30 -5.63
N ASP A 591 -21.40 12.55 -5.29
CA ASP A 591 -22.78 12.96 -5.02
C ASP A 591 -23.48 13.43 -6.30
N ILE A 592 -22.80 14.24 -7.12
CA ILE A 592 -23.33 14.73 -8.39
C ILE A 592 -23.56 13.58 -9.40
N VAL A 593 -22.73 12.54 -9.41
CA VAL A 593 -22.91 11.39 -10.31
C VAL A 593 -24.21 10.64 -10.01
N ARG A 594 -24.51 10.38 -8.73
CA ARG A 594 -25.77 9.76 -8.30
C ARG A 594 -26.97 10.64 -8.66
N PHE A 595 -26.82 11.96 -8.50
CA PHE A 595 -27.82 12.93 -8.94
C PHE A 595 -28.08 12.85 -10.45
N PHE A 596 -27.03 12.83 -11.28
CA PHE A 596 -27.18 12.74 -12.74
C PHE A 596 -27.92 11.48 -13.19
N PHE A 597 -27.77 10.35 -12.48
CA PHE A 597 -28.54 9.15 -12.77
C PHE A 597 -30.05 9.32 -12.48
N VAL A 598 -30.40 9.87 -11.31
CA VAL A 598 -31.80 10.11 -10.94
C VAL A 598 -32.44 11.16 -11.86
N TYR A 599 -31.75 12.29 -12.06
CA TYR A 599 -32.20 13.36 -12.96
C TYR A 599 -32.29 12.88 -14.41
N GLY A 600 -31.31 12.10 -14.88
CA GLY A 600 -31.27 11.56 -16.24
C GLY A 600 -32.48 10.67 -16.55
N ALA A 601 -32.93 9.84 -15.60
CA ALA A 601 -34.12 9.01 -15.76
C ALA A 601 -35.40 9.86 -15.91
N VAL A 602 -35.54 10.90 -15.08
CA VAL A 602 -36.66 11.86 -15.15
C VAL A 602 -36.62 12.62 -16.48
N LEU A 603 -35.46 13.19 -16.84
CA LEU A 603 -35.26 13.93 -18.07
C LEU A 603 -35.63 13.09 -19.28
N ALA A 604 -35.15 11.85 -19.38
CA ALA A 604 -35.46 10.95 -20.49
C ALA A 604 -36.97 10.63 -20.57
N GLY A 605 -37.61 10.35 -19.44
CA GLY A 605 -39.04 10.04 -19.38
C GLY A 605 -39.92 11.21 -19.85
N PHE A 606 -39.68 12.41 -19.32
CA PHE A 606 -40.44 13.61 -19.71
C PHE A 606 -40.11 14.08 -21.13
N THR A 607 -38.85 13.97 -21.56
CA THR A 607 -38.44 14.24 -22.94
C THR A 607 -39.21 13.36 -23.92
N GLN A 608 -39.25 12.05 -23.66
CA GLN A 608 -39.96 11.11 -24.52
C GLN A 608 -41.48 11.37 -24.53
N ALA A 609 -42.07 11.66 -23.37
CA ALA A 609 -43.51 11.95 -23.27
C ALA A 609 -43.90 13.22 -24.05
N ILE A 610 -43.14 14.30 -23.88
CA ILE A 610 -43.39 15.58 -24.57
C ILE A 610 -43.14 15.44 -26.07
N TYR A 611 -42.08 14.75 -26.48
CA TYR A 611 -41.79 14.46 -27.90
C TYR A 611 -42.94 13.72 -28.59
N VAL A 612 -43.54 12.73 -27.92
CA VAL A 612 -44.68 11.97 -28.49
C VAL A 612 -45.93 12.84 -28.64
N VAL A 613 -46.23 13.69 -27.65
CA VAL A 613 -47.44 14.52 -27.63
C VAL A 613 -47.34 15.70 -28.57
N HIS A 614 -46.20 16.38 -28.58
CA HIS A 614 -46.05 17.68 -29.22
C HIS A 614 -45.43 17.58 -30.61
N ASP A 615 -44.41 16.73 -30.80
CA ASP A 615 -43.73 16.59 -32.10
C ASP A 615 -44.29 15.43 -32.93
N GLY A 616 -45.27 14.67 -32.44
CA GLY A 616 -45.94 13.63 -33.24
C GLY A 616 -44.99 12.56 -33.81
N ARG A 617 -43.81 12.39 -33.20
CA ARG A 617 -42.76 11.44 -33.60
C ARG A 617 -42.07 11.75 -34.95
N VAL A 618 -41.87 13.02 -35.31
CA VAL A 618 -41.17 13.44 -36.56
C VAL A 618 -39.72 12.94 -36.71
N GLY A 619 -39.07 12.44 -35.66
CA GLY A 619 -37.75 11.80 -35.76
C GLY A 619 -36.82 12.09 -34.58
N PRO A 620 -35.63 11.45 -34.55
CA PRO A 620 -34.68 11.54 -33.42
C PRO A 620 -34.11 12.95 -33.22
N HIS A 621 -34.06 13.77 -34.28
CA HIS A 621 -33.58 15.15 -34.16
C HIS A 621 -34.49 16.00 -33.27
N ALA A 622 -35.81 15.87 -33.41
CA ALA A 622 -36.77 16.58 -32.58
C ALA A 622 -36.68 16.12 -31.11
N LEU A 623 -36.51 14.81 -30.86
CA LEU A 623 -36.25 14.30 -29.51
C LEU A 623 -35.02 14.97 -28.87
N PHE A 624 -33.92 15.12 -29.61
CA PHE A 624 -32.71 15.76 -29.10
C PHE A 624 -32.91 17.25 -28.81
N VAL A 625 -33.64 17.96 -29.68
CA VAL A 625 -34.01 19.37 -29.44
C VAL A 625 -34.85 19.50 -28.16
N ARG A 626 -35.81 18.59 -27.93
CA ARG A 626 -36.60 18.55 -26.69
C ARG A 626 -35.76 18.22 -25.47
N MET A 627 -34.86 17.26 -25.58
CA MET A 627 -33.94 16.90 -24.49
C MET A 627 -33.09 18.10 -24.09
N ARG A 628 -32.52 18.82 -25.07
CA ARG A 628 -31.75 20.05 -24.84
C ARG A 628 -32.61 21.14 -24.19
N ALA A 629 -33.83 21.37 -24.68
CA ALA A 629 -34.71 22.40 -24.15
C ALA A 629 -35.13 22.12 -22.69
N LEU A 630 -35.48 20.87 -22.37
CA LEU A 630 -35.83 20.46 -21.01
C LEU A 630 -34.62 20.44 -20.07
N LEU A 631 -33.42 20.12 -20.57
CA LEU A 631 -32.20 20.21 -19.79
C LEU A 631 -31.91 21.65 -19.37
N VAL A 632 -31.96 22.60 -20.32
CA VAL A 632 -31.79 24.03 -20.01
C VAL A 632 -32.87 24.49 -19.02
N MET A 633 -34.13 24.21 -19.32
CA MET A 633 -35.26 24.57 -18.46
C MET A 633 -35.15 24.00 -17.03
N GLY A 634 -34.67 22.76 -16.89
CA GLY A 634 -34.53 22.08 -15.61
C GLY A 634 -33.47 22.71 -14.70
N PHE A 635 -32.34 23.16 -15.28
CA PHE A 635 -31.23 23.74 -14.51
C PHE A 635 -31.32 25.25 -14.33
N THR A 636 -31.77 26.00 -15.35
CA THR A 636 -31.86 27.46 -15.25
C THR A 636 -33.16 27.93 -14.63
N GLY A 637 -34.20 27.09 -14.62
CA GLY A 637 -35.56 27.49 -14.23
C GLY A 637 -36.20 28.47 -15.21
N GLU A 638 -35.52 28.83 -16.30
CA GLU A 638 -36.07 29.72 -17.34
C GLU A 638 -36.93 28.91 -18.30
N VAL A 639 -38.19 29.31 -18.43
CA VAL A 639 -39.14 28.65 -19.31
C VAL A 639 -39.42 29.51 -20.54
N ASN A 640 -38.61 29.34 -21.58
CA ASN A 640 -38.87 29.95 -22.90
C ASN A 640 -39.91 29.12 -23.65
N TYR A 641 -41.18 29.45 -23.39
CA TYR A 641 -42.34 28.83 -24.03
C TYR A 641 -42.43 29.16 -25.53
N ASP A 642 -42.18 30.42 -25.92
CA ASP A 642 -42.38 30.86 -27.31
C ASP A 642 -41.31 30.31 -28.27
N ASP A 643 -40.04 30.30 -27.89
CA ASP A 643 -38.97 29.86 -28.82
C ASP A 643 -38.92 28.35 -29.02
N ASN A 644 -39.24 27.57 -27.98
CA ASN A 644 -39.15 26.11 -28.04
C ASN A 644 -40.46 25.46 -28.53
N TYR A 645 -41.61 26.11 -28.33
CA TYR A 645 -42.93 25.53 -28.64
C TYR A 645 -43.75 26.37 -29.64
N GLY A 646 -43.22 27.51 -30.11
CA GLY A 646 -43.96 28.50 -30.89
C GLY A 646 -44.00 28.30 -32.41
N SER A 647 -43.47 27.21 -32.96
CA SER A 647 -43.46 26.98 -34.43
C SER A 647 -44.79 26.50 -35.03
N GLY A 648 -45.95 26.99 -34.57
CA GLY A 648 -47.21 26.80 -35.32
C GLY A 648 -48.53 26.66 -34.56
N GLY A 649 -48.65 27.05 -33.29
CA GLY A 649 -49.97 27.10 -32.62
C GLY A 649 -49.89 27.10 -31.09
N ARG A 650 -51.00 27.48 -30.43
CA ARG A 650 -51.16 27.38 -28.96
C ARG A 650 -50.77 25.97 -28.52
N MET A 651 -49.80 25.88 -27.60
CA MET A 651 -49.36 24.62 -27.02
C MET A 651 -50.57 23.85 -26.46
N ASN A 652 -50.64 22.54 -26.74
CA ASN A 652 -51.68 21.68 -26.19
C ASN A 652 -51.67 21.78 -24.66
N ALA A 653 -52.85 21.92 -24.04
CA ALA A 653 -53.00 22.02 -22.59
C ALA A 653 -52.31 20.84 -21.86
N PHE A 654 -52.32 19.65 -22.49
CA PHE A 654 -51.62 18.49 -21.96
C PHE A 654 -50.09 18.68 -21.89
N THR A 655 -49.49 19.28 -22.91
CA THR A 655 -48.04 19.60 -22.92
C THR A 655 -47.71 20.68 -21.88
N GLN A 656 -48.57 21.68 -21.69
CA GLN A 656 -48.43 22.68 -20.62
C GLN A 656 -48.40 22.04 -19.23
N VAL A 657 -49.32 21.11 -18.97
CA VAL A 657 -49.36 20.39 -17.70
C VAL A 657 -48.10 19.52 -17.52
N LEU A 658 -47.65 18.80 -18.56
CA LEU A 658 -46.44 17.99 -18.48
C LEU A 658 -45.17 18.82 -18.21
N VAL A 659 -45.03 19.98 -18.87
CA VAL A 659 -43.91 20.90 -18.64
C VAL A 659 -43.96 21.46 -17.22
N LEU A 660 -45.14 21.87 -16.73
CA LEU A 660 -45.31 22.34 -15.35
C LEU A 660 -44.96 21.24 -14.34
N CYS A 661 -45.46 20.02 -14.53
CA CYS A 661 -45.13 18.87 -13.69
C CYS A 661 -43.64 18.58 -13.69
N TYR A 662 -42.97 18.65 -14.84
CA TYR A 662 -41.52 18.48 -14.95
C TYR A 662 -40.77 19.53 -14.14
N VAL A 663 -41.09 20.82 -14.30
CA VAL A 663 -40.41 21.91 -13.58
C VAL A 663 -40.59 21.75 -12.07
N VAL A 664 -41.81 21.50 -11.59
CA VAL A 664 -42.08 21.30 -10.15
C VAL A 664 -41.32 20.10 -9.61
N LEU A 665 -41.35 18.97 -10.32
CA LEU A 665 -40.68 17.74 -9.90
C LEU A 665 -39.16 17.94 -9.85
N VAL A 666 -38.57 18.56 -10.88
CA VAL A 666 -37.13 18.85 -10.91
C VAL A 666 -36.73 19.79 -9.78
N MET A 667 -37.52 20.83 -9.49
CA MET A 667 -37.24 21.74 -8.36
C MET A 667 -37.28 21.01 -7.02
N ILE A 668 -38.25 20.11 -6.81
CA ILE A 668 -38.32 19.28 -5.60
C ILE A 668 -37.09 18.36 -5.51
N ILE A 669 -36.72 17.70 -6.60
CA ILE A 669 -35.55 16.81 -6.65
C ILE A 669 -34.27 17.59 -6.36
N LEU A 670 -34.07 18.76 -6.99
CA LEU A 670 -32.90 19.61 -6.78
C LEU A 670 -32.79 20.06 -5.32
N VAL A 671 -33.87 20.56 -4.71
CA VAL A 671 -33.87 21.04 -3.32
C VAL A 671 -33.68 19.89 -2.33
N ASN A 672 -34.43 18.80 -2.47
CA ASN A 672 -34.35 17.66 -1.55
C ASN A 672 -32.97 17.00 -1.57
N LEU A 673 -32.34 16.92 -2.74
CA LEU A 673 -31.01 16.37 -2.85
C LEU A 673 -29.94 17.36 -2.38
N LEU A 674 -30.07 18.65 -2.67
CA LEU A 674 -29.13 19.69 -2.21
C LEU A 674 -29.04 19.70 -0.67
N ILE A 675 -30.18 19.61 0.02
CA ILE A 675 -30.25 19.56 1.48
C ILE A 675 -29.65 18.25 2.02
N ALA A 676 -30.01 17.10 1.44
CA ALA A 676 -29.53 15.80 1.91
C ALA A 676 -28.02 15.61 1.70
N MET A 677 -27.48 16.11 0.59
CA MET A 677 -26.06 16.03 0.27
C MET A 677 -25.27 16.98 1.17
N MET A 678 -25.57 18.28 1.17
CA MET A 678 -24.78 19.23 1.97
C MET A 678 -24.93 19.02 3.48
N GLY A 679 -26.07 18.55 3.99
CA GLY A 679 -26.27 18.39 5.43
C GLY A 679 -25.35 17.34 6.06
N ASN A 680 -25.37 16.11 5.54
CA ASN A 680 -24.62 15.00 6.14
C ASN A 680 -23.16 14.96 5.66
N THR A 681 -22.91 15.21 4.37
CA THR A 681 -21.54 15.11 3.86
C THR A 681 -20.69 16.29 4.26
N TYR A 682 -21.23 17.50 4.49
CA TYR A 682 -20.40 18.63 4.92
C TYR A 682 -19.75 18.38 6.29
N SER A 683 -20.52 17.95 7.29
CA SER A 683 -20.01 17.74 8.64
C SER A 683 -18.98 16.61 8.70
N GLU A 684 -19.26 15.47 8.07
CA GLU A 684 -18.34 14.32 8.03
C GLU A 684 -17.09 14.61 7.17
N VAL A 685 -17.26 15.27 6.02
CA VAL A 685 -16.15 15.56 5.12
C VAL A 685 -15.24 16.65 5.68
N LEU A 686 -15.75 17.62 6.46
CA LEU A 686 -14.94 18.73 6.97
C LEU A 686 -13.82 18.24 7.89
N GLU A 687 -14.12 17.39 8.87
CA GLU A 687 -13.11 16.87 9.80
C GLU A 687 -12.05 16.02 9.08
N GLU A 688 -12.48 15.19 8.14
CA GLU A 688 -11.60 14.34 7.34
C GLU A 688 -10.80 15.14 6.29
N SER A 689 -11.34 16.28 5.83
CA SER A 689 -10.74 17.09 4.76
C SER A 689 -9.45 17.77 5.16
N GLU A 690 -9.26 18.09 6.44
CA GLU A 690 -8.00 18.70 6.91
C GLU A 690 -6.84 17.71 6.79
N GLN A 691 -7.02 16.46 7.23
CA GLN A 691 -5.96 15.45 7.14
C GLN A 691 -5.69 15.06 5.69
N ARG A 692 -6.76 14.93 4.88
CA ARG A 692 -6.59 14.75 3.44
C ARG A 692 -5.85 15.91 2.81
N TRP A 693 -6.13 17.14 3.23
CA TRP A 693 -5.40 18.31 2.73
C TRP A 693 -3.92 18.26 3.07
N VAL A 694 -3.56 17.85 4.28
CA VAL A 694 -2.15 17.64 4.66
C VAL A 694 -1.50 16.59 3.76
N ALA A 695 -2.17 15.46 3.52
CA ALA A 695 -1.71 14.40 2.62
C ALA A 695 -1.53 14.89 1.17
N GLU A 696 -2.53 15.57 0.61
CA GLU A 696 -2.47 16.12 -0.75
C GLU A 696 -1.37 17.19 -0.89
N ARG A 697 -1.18 18.02 0.13
CA ARG A 697 -0.08 18.99 0.14
C ARG A 697 1.29 18.29 0.12
N ALA A 698 1.44 17.20 0.88
CA ALA A 698 2.67 16.39 0.84
C ALA A 698 2.87 15.70 -0.52
N ASN A 699 1.81 15.19 -1.14
CA ASN A 699 1.85 14.61 -2.49
C ASN A 699 2.27 15.65 -3.55
N ILE A 700 1.73 16.88 -3.49
CA ILE A 700 2.15 18.00 -4.35
C ILE A 700 3.64 18.29 -4.16
N MET A 701 4.13 18.31 -2.91
CA MET A 701 5.54 18.55 -2.62
C MET A 701 6.43 17.43 -3.17
N ALA A 702 6.02 16.17 -3.03
CA ALA A 702 6.73 15.03 -3.62
C ALA A 702 6.78 15.13 -5.15
N ALA A 703 5.67 15.52 -5.79
CA ALA A 703 5.61 15.73 -7.23
C ALA A 703 6.53 16.88 -7.70
N ILE A 704 6.61 17.97 -6.92
CA ILE A 704 7.55 19.08 -7.17
C ILE A 704 9.00 18.62 -7.03
N ASP A 705 9.31 17.86 -5.98
CA ASP A 705 10.66 17.36 -5.77
C ASP A 705 11.09 16.43 -6.90
N ASN A 706 10.19 15.56 -7.38
CA ASN A 706 10.47 14.71 -8.54
C ASN A 706 10.81 15.54 -9.79
N GLN A 707 10.24 16.74 -9.97
CA GLN A 707 10.56 17.63 -11.10
C GLN A 707 11.89 18.39 -10.95
N CYS A 708 12.52 18.35 -9.78
CA CYS A 708 13.80 19.00 -9.53
C CYS A 708 14.96 18.00 -9.59
N PRO A 709 16.14 18.40 -10.09
CA PRO A 709 17.35 17.59 -9.97
C PRO A 709 17.64 17.19 -8.52
N THR A 710 18.19 15.99 -8.35
CA THR A 710 18.45 15.36 -7.05
C THR A 710 19.38 16.20 -6.17
N GLU A 711 20.44 16.75 -6.75
CA GLU A 711 21.38 17.67 -6.09
C GLU A 711 20.68 18.92 -5.53
N TRP A 712 19.78 19.52 -6.31
CA TRP A 712 19.04 20.69 -5.86
C TRP A 712 18.07 20.34 -4.73
N ASN A 713 17.48 19.14 -4.77
CA ASN A 713 16.64 18.65 -3.68
C ASN A 713 17.45 18.39 -2.41
N GLN A 714 18.62 17.76 -2.51
CA GLN A 714 19.53 17.57 -1.38
C GLN A 714 19.93 18.92 -0.77
N GLN A 715 20.33 19.89 -1.61
CA GLN A 715 20.68 21.23 -1.15
C GLN A 715 19.49 21.96 -0.51
N ALA A 716 18.27 21.78 -1.05
CA ALA A 716 17.07 22.36 -0.47
C ALA A 716 16.74 21.75 0.90
N ARG A 717 16.95 20.43 1.09
CA ARG A 717 16.74 19.75 2.38
C ARG A 717 17.67 20.26 3.48
N LYS A 718 18.91 20.66 3.14
CA LYS A 718 19.85 21.30 4.09
C LYS A 718 19.32 22.60 4.72
N SER A 719 18.24 23.19 4.20
CA SER A 719 17.60 24.38 4.80
C SER A 719 16.77 24.08 6.05
N PHE A 720 16.35 22.82 6.26
CA PHE A 720 15.55 22.41 7.42
C PHE A 720 16.05 21.12 8.09
N ALA A 721 17.15 20.56 7.58
CA ALA A 721 17.78 19.34 8.06
C ALA A 721 19.28 19.54 8.24
N ILE A 722 19.87 18.79 9.16
CA ILE A 722 21.27 18.84 9.54
C ILE A 722 22.01 17.71 8.81
N PRO A 723 23.07 18.00 8.05
CA PRO A 723 23.93 16.97 7.50
C PRO A 723 24.84 16.40 8.59
N LEU A 724 24.75 15.08 8.81
CA LEU A 724 25.66 14.33 9.65
C LEU A 724 26.40 13.33 8.77
N GLN A 725 27.71 13.23 8.97
CA GLN A 725 28.53 12.26 8.23
C GLN A 725 28.29 10.86 8.79
N ASN A 726 28.05 9.93 7.89
CA ASN A 726 28.07 8.52 8.20
C ASN A 726 29.51 7.99 8.28
N ARG A 727 29.68 6.76 8.76
CA ARG A 727 30.97 6.04 8.78
C ARG A 727 31.63 5.93 7.41
N SER A 728 30.84 5.82 6.34
CA SER A 728 31.30 5.83 4.94
C SER A 728 31.80 7.21 4.46
N GLY A 729 31.67 8.25 5.28
CA GLY A 729 31.93 9.65 4.88
C GLY A 729 30.79 10.30 4.09
N GLU A 730 29.72 9.56 3.83
CA GLU A 730 28.54 10.08 3.13
C GLU A 730 27.71 10.98 4.04
N GLU A 731 27.24 12.11 3.50
CA GLU A 731 26.36 13.03 4.22
C GLU A 731 24.93 12.48 4.25
N MET A 732 24.45 12.13 5.44
CA MET A 732 23.05 11.80 5.68
C MET A 732 22.34 12.96 6.36
N LEU A 733 21.09 13.21 5.96
CA LEU A 733 20.32 14.33 6.47
C LEU A 733 19.42 13.90 7.62
N TYR A 734 19.47 14.64 8.72
CA TYR A 734 18.67 14.41 9.91
C TYR A 734 17.80 15.61 10.20
N HIS A 735 16.57 15.35 10.61
CA HIS A 735 15.67 16.37 11.10
C HIS A 735 15.82 16.51 12.61
N GLU A 736 16.20 17.69 13.09
CA GLU A 736 16.20 17.98 14.52
C GLU A 736 14.80 18.43 14.97
N MET A 737 14.31 17.74 15.98
CA MET A 737 13.01 17.97 16.59
C MET A 737 13.15 18.10 18.09
N GLU A 738 12.44 19.08 18.64
CA GLU A 738 12.40 19.32 20.08
C GLU A 738 11.09 18.75 20.63
N VAL A 739 11.22 17.85 21.60
CA VAL A 739 10.10 17.22 22.29
C VAL A 739 10.17 17.58 23.77
N THR A 740 9.04 17.99 24.34
CA THR A 740 8.94 18.27 25.77
C THR A 740 8.46 17.00 26.47
N LYS A 741 9.30 16.45 27.34
CA LYS A 741 9.06 15.22 28.10
C LYS A 741 9.05 15.54 29.60
N LEU A 742 8.01 16.25 30.03
CA LEU A 742 7.91 16.76 31.40
C LEU A 742 7.83 15.60 32.42
N GLU A 743 7.06 14.55 32.12
CA GLU A 743 6.85 13.41 33.00
C GLU A 743 8.12 12.58 33.22
N GLU A 744 8.85 12.26 32.15
CA GLU A 744 10.15 11.57 32.24
C GLU A 744 11.16 12.37 33.06
N TRP A 745 11.18 13.70 32.91
CA TRP A 745 12.06 14.57 33.67
C TRP A 745 11.69 14.62 35.16
N MET A 746 10.39 14.68 35.50
CA MET A 746 9.93 14.65 36.88
C MET A 746 10.28 13.32 37.57
N HIS A 747 10.06 12.19 36.89
CA HIS A 747 10.38 10.86 37.44
C HIS A 747 11.88 10.55 37.50
N GLY A 748 12.71 11.14 36.63
CA GLY A 748 14.16 11.00 36.68
C GLY A 748 14.86 11.92 37.70
N SER A 749 14.08 12.71 38.46
CA SER A 749 14.58 13.61 39.51
C SER A 749 14.34 13.11 40.94
N GLU A 750 13.70 11.95 41.10
CA GLU A 750 13.71 11.12 42.32
C GLU A 750 14.90 10.15 42.28
#